data_AF-A0A9P7EB24-F1
#
_entry.id   AF-A0A9P7EB24-F1
#
_cell.length_a   1.000
_cell.length_b   1.000
_cell.length_c   1.000
_cell.angle_alpha   90.00
_cell.angle_beta   90.00
_cell.angle_gamma   90.00
#
_symmetry.space_group_name_H-M   'P 1'
#
loop_
_entity.id
_entity.type
_entity.pdbx_description
1 polymer ?
#
loop_
_entity_poly.entity_id
_entity_poly.type
_entity_poly.pdbx_seq_one_letter_code
_entity_poly.pdbx_strand_id
1 'polypeptide(L)'
;MKISTLKNVDNGQRVALLSGTIAVIDTAKAVVPSVLVQGILSTVSNILAIAKNTLQNEGDFRGLIEQCRVICDIVVRATEGQTDGDLDSELSDIIIDLKSFVESILEAVVSANERSVAQRAISALSDKDRIASWARELDRRVLLINMHLSMITQRRIYQQSRQVNKPSMSTAYEDWRVVLPSVPSPFFGRDHLIARATKLLLNRRHVTLFGPGGIGKTSLAKAIIHDSVIAERFQGRRYFVSFDGLDASRISTGIVRERICRAAGLDGRLSERWEEVTEFLTGAETILVIDHADALTAARNADSVVRIIDDLASSSSVVLLLTTRSKHTAPYFVTQIVSVSTLERKFARKTFEHVCPQHIPTEIIDELSDGVDNHPLSVNIIARQAAQHEWSGAELLSAWKTNQATLLENGEGKSRSLRATVELSLNTPSVMALGDDARKLLEIIAFFPQGLNTMRVKALYPSATADADVLCAHSIIHCEGNRFTILAPVRLYLGHKAPNPDAGFLNTIRNIYYRELSGPIERRQALVEAEDVNVERLIAFDFNKAINLDDSSRACTSFLDNLAICKPRVTILTTMLRELPVRSSGILAKVTGWPARSKAVSLRKKTLLVKSAGTLASSIRRSTLTSTFLRTLFVRVNLQNSTLPIENLRTSTNPRRLRQLKTAARPFLRINRQPLSTTTPTATIKRIHSCASLPSFYSLLQEHHGVLAFFTTEICHLSRKAQPLFEEFAQDKNSNNSPVAFVQVDLNASRGAAAVGIEFGVRATPTFLFFVGGMKVRLSASFIPIGDLSYVAGI
;
A
#
# COMPACT_ATOMS: atom_id res chain seq x y z
N MET A 1 1.22 -65.01 -59.32
CA MET A 1 2.62 -64.90 -58.85
C MET A 1 3.10 -63.47 -58.53
N LYS A 2 2.35 -62.39 -58.82
CA LYS A 2 2.74 -60.99 -58.49
C LYS A 2 2.17 -60.41 -57.18
N ILE A 3 1.26 -61.12 -56.48
CA ILE A 3 0.65 -60.63 -55.22
C ILE A 3 1.38 -61.17 -53.97
N SER A 4 2.04 -62.33 -54.06
CA SER A 4 2.84 -62.91 -52.97
C SER A 4 4.19 -62.20 -52.79
N THR A 5 4.77 -61.67 -53.86
CA THR A 5 6.04 -60.93 -53.83
C THR A 5 5.90 -59.54 -53.22
N LEU A 6 4.79 -58.83 -53.42
CA LEU A 6 4.53 -57.53 -52.78
C LEU A 6 4.26 -57.65 -51.28
N LYS A 7 3.52 -58.68 -50.83
CA LYS A 7 3.33 -58.94 -49.39
C LYS A 7 4.62 -59.33 -48.68
N ASN A 8 5.51 -60.10 -49.32
CA ASN A 8 6.77 -60.54 -48.71
C ASN A 8 7.83 -59.43 -48.63
N VAL A 9 7.86 -58.49 -49.58
CA VAL A 9 8.77 -57.33 -49.54
C VAL A 9 8.36 -56.34 -48.43
N ASP A 10 7.06 -56.13 -48.25
CA ASP A 10 6.49 -55.28 -47.19
C ASP A 10 6.68 -55.92 -45.80
N ASN A 11 6.47 -57.24 -45.67
CA ASN A 11 6.71 -57.95 -44.40
C ASN A 11 8.21 -57.98 -44.02
N GLY A 12 9.12 -58.09 -45.00
CA GLY A 12 10.57 -58.04 -44.80
C GLY A 12 11.10 -56.69 -44.32
N GLN A 13 10.63 -55.57 -44.90
CA GLN A 13 10.96 -54.22 -44.42
C GLN A 13 10.40 -53.94 -43.02
N ARG A 14 9.25 -54.54 -42.67
CA ARG A 14 8.58 -54.34 -41.38
C ARG A 14 9.20 -55.14 -40.23
N VAL A 15 9.59 -56.39 -40.47
CA VAL A 15 10.41 -57.17 -39.52
C VAL A 15 11.76 -56.47 -39.29
N ALA A 16 12.31 -55.81 -40.31
CA ALA A 16 13.52 -54.99 -40.18
C ALA A 16 13.30 -53.73 -39.32
N LEU A 17 12.17 -53.02 -39.45
CA LEU A 17 11.84 -51.85 -38.63
C LEU A 17 11.62 -52.21 -37.15
N LEU A 18 10.89 -53.30 -36.87
CA LEU A 18 10.69 -53.83 -35.52
C LEU A 18 12.01 -54.29 -34.90
N SER A 19 12.85 -55.01 -35.66
CA SER A 19 14.17 -55.44 -35.19
C SER A 19 15.11 -54.26 -34.96
N GLY A 20 15.03 -53.22 -35.79
CA GLY A 20 15.78 -51.97 -35.59
C GLY A 20 15.33 -51.19 -34.36
N THR A 21 14.02 -51.15 -34.09
CA THR A 21 13.48 -50.48 -32.89
C THR A 21 13.90 -51.22 -31.62
N ILE A 22 13.81 -52.56 -31.60
CA ILE A 22 14.31 -53.38 -30.48
C ILE A 22 15.82 -53.12 -30.26
N ALA A 23 16.61 -53.09 -31.33
CA ALA A 23 18.05 -52.81 -31.23
C ALA A 23 18.36 -51.41 -30.66
N VAL A 24 17.59 -50.38 -31.03
CA VAL A 24 17.72 -49.02 -30.46
C VAL A 24 17.40 -49.01 -28.97
N ILE A 25 16.36 -49.74 -28.55
CA ILE A 25 15.94 -49.83 -27.15
C ILE A 25 16.99 -50.59 -26.33
N ASP A 26 17.52 -51.69 -26.85
CA ASP A 26 18.56 -52.48 -26.18
C ASP A 26 19.88 -51.68 -26.08
N THR A 27 20.20 -50.86 -27.08
CA THR A 27 21.35 -49.94 -27.03
C THR A 27 21.14 -48.85 -25.98
N ALA A 28 19.96 -48.23 -25.94
CA ALA A 28 19.63 -47.23 -24.94
C ALA A 28 19.69 -47.82 -23.51
N LYS A 29 19.18 -49.05 -23.33
CA LYS A 29 19.25 -49.78 -22.06
C LYS A 29 20.69 -49.94 -21.55
N ALA A 30 21.67 -50.15 -22.43
CA ALA A 30 23.07 -50.32 -22.06
C ALA A 30 23.75 -49.00 -21.60
N VAL A 31 23.18 -47.85 -21.97
CA VAL A 31 23.79 -46.53 -21.76
C VAL A 31 23.14 -45.76 -20.61
N VAL A 32 21.87 -46.04 -20.28
CA VAL A 32 21.15 -45.32 -19.22
C VAL A 32 21.63 -45.73 -17.81
N PRO A 33 21.99 -44.78 -16.93
CA PRO A 33 22.46 -45.09 -15.56
C PRO A 33 21.36 -45.53 -14.58
N SER A 34 20.10 -45.14 -14.83
CA SER A 34 18.95 -45.41 -13.94
C SER A 34 18.46 -46.85 -14.06
N VAL A 35 18.38 -47.57 -12.93
CA VAL A 35 17.93 -48.97 -12.88
C VAL A 35 16.42 -49.07 -13.12
N LEU A 36 15.66 -48.06 -12.66
CA LEU A 36 14.22 -47.95 -12.92
C LEU A 36 13.92 -47.89 -14.42
N VAL A 37 14.68 -47.06 -15.16
CA VAL A 37 14.51 -46.89 -16.61
C VAL A 37 14.95 -48.14 -17.37
N GLN A 38 16.05 -48.78 -16.98
CA GLN A 38 16.47 -50.05 -17.58
C GLN A 38 15.38 -51.13 -17.44
N GLY A 39 14.66 -51.13 -16.33
CA GLY A 39 13.48 -51.99 -16.10
C GLY A 39 12.38 -51.74 -17.14
N ILE A 40 11.96 -50.48 -17.31
CA ILE A 40 10.92 -50.09 -18.28
C ILE A 40 11.33 -50.49 -19.71
N LEU A 41 12.56 -50.17 -20.12
CA LEU A 41 13.07 -50.49 -21.45
C LEU A 41 13.10 -52.01 -21.69
N SER A 42 13.41 -52.81 -20.67
CA SER A 42 13.38 -54.26 -20.77
C SER A 42 11.96 -54.81 -20.98
N THR A 43 10.98 -54.27 -20.24
CA THR A 43 9.58 -54.66 -20.36
C THR A 43 9.02 -54.27 -21.73
N VAL A 44 9.35 -53.08 -22.23
CA VAL A 44 9.00 -52.62 -23.58
C VAL A 44 9.62 -53.51 -24.66
N SER A 45 10.92 -53.84 -24.54
CA SER A 45 11.61 -54.72 -25.50
C SER A 45 10.94 -56.11 -25.55
N ASN A 46 10.53 -56.65 -24.39
CA ASN A 46 9.79 -57.91 -24.31
C ASN A 46 8.41 -57.85 -24.96
N ILE A 47 7.64 -56.76 -24.75
CA ILE A 47 6.34 -56.56 -25.42
C ILE A 47 6.53 -56.55 -26.94
N LEU A 48 7.54 -55.83 -27.45
CA LEU A 48 7.84 -55.75 -28.88
C LEU A 48 8.32 -57.09 -29.45
N ALA A 49 9.08 -57.87 -28.69
CA ALA A 49 9.52 -59.21 -29.08
C ALA A 49 8.34 -60.20 -29.18
N ILE A 50 7.39 -60.15 -28.24
CA ILE A 50 6.18 -60.96 -28.29
C ILE A 50 5.32 -60.57 -29.49
N ALA A 51 5.13 -59.26 -29.72
CA ALA A 51 4.39 -58.73 -30.87
C ALA A 51 5.03 -59.15 -32.21
N LYS A 52 6.36 -59.20 -32.29
CA LYS A 52 7.11 -59.70 -33.46
C LYS A 52 6.82 -61.17 -33.76
N ASN A 53 6.58 -62.00 -32.74
CA ASN A 53 6.32 -63.43 -32.90
C ASN A 53 4.84 -63.77 -33.18
N THR A 54 3.92 -62.82 -33.00
CA THR A 54 2.45 -63.01 -33.15
C THR A 54 1.87 -62.48 -34.47
N LEU A 55 2.70 -62.25 -35.50
CA LEU A 55 2.38 -61.59 -36.78
C LEU A 55 1.23 -62.24 -37.61
N GLN A 56 -0.01 -62.05 -37.17
CA GLN A 56 -1.23 -62.16 -38.00
C GLN A 56 -2.20 -60.97 -37.87
N ASN A 57 -2.09 -60.12 -36.84
CA ASN A 57 -2.97 -58.93 -36.66
C ASN A 57 -2.15 -57.64 -36.52
N GLU A 58 -1.76 -57.08 -37.66
CA GLU A 58 -0.72 -56.05 -37.79
C GLU A 58 -1.23 -54.60 -37.63
N GLY A 59 -2.54 -54.36 -37.79
CA GLY A 59 -3.13 -53.01 -37.72
C GLY A 59 -3.24 -52.45 -36.31
N ASP A 60 -3.37 -53.31 -35.30
CA ASP A 60 -3.76 -52.90 -33.95
C ASP A 60 -2.55 -52.51 -33.08
N PHE A 61 -1.35 -53.04 -33.36
CA PHE A 61 -0.14 -52.76 -32.55
C PHE A 61 0.72 -51.59 -33.05
N ARG A 62 0.41 -51.00 -34.21
CA ARG A 62 1.20 -49.87 -34.77
C ARG A 62 1.25 -48.67 -33.82
N GLY A 63 0.15 -48.36 -33.13
CA GLY A 63 0.09 -47.28 -32.15
C GLY A 63 1.00 -47.55 -30.95
N LEU A 64 1.01 -48.78 -30.45
CA LEU A 64 1.84 -49.19 -29.32
C LEU A 64 3.34 -49.15 -29.67
N ILE A 65 3.72 -49.56 -30.88
CA ILE A 65 5.13 -49.52 -31.33
C ILE A 65 5.67 -48.09 -31.38
N GLU A 66 4.93 -47.14 -31.96
CA GLU A 66 5.38 -45.74 -32.03
C GLU A 66 5.45 -45.11 -30.64
N GLN A 67 4.49 -45.44 -29.76
CA GLN A 67 4.49 -44.95 -28.37
C GLN A 67 5.63 -45.54 -27.54
N CYS A 68 5.94 -46.83 -27.70
CA CYS A 68 7.11 -47.44 -27.08
C CYS A 68 8.40 -46.72 -27.48
N ARG A 69 8.52 -46.29 -28.75
CA ARG A 69 9.68 -45.52 -29.22
C ARG A 69 9.74 -44.12 -28.59
N VAL A 70 8.61 -43.44 -28.48
CA VAL A 70 8.48 -42.12 -27.83
C VAL A 70 8.79 -42.19 -26.33
N ILE A 71 8.31 -43.22 -25.63
CA ILE A 71 8.61 -43.49 -24.22
C ILE A 71 10.11 -43.70 -24.03
N CYS A 72 10.75 -44.51 -24.87
CA CYS A 72 12.18 -44.77 -24.77
C CYS A 72 12.98 -43.47 -24.95
N ASP A 73 12.66 -42.68 -25.96
CA ASP A 73 13.34 -41.41 -26.23
C ASP A 73 13.17 -40.39 -25.08
N ILE A 74 11.99 -40.31 -24.48
CA ILE A 74 11.70 -39.37 -23.39
C ILE A 74 12.36 -39.79 -22.08
N VAL A 75 12.25 -41.07 -21.72
CA VAL A 75 12.76 -41.58 -20.44
C VAL A 75 14.29 -41.67 -20.44
N VAL A 76 14.91 -41.92 -21.59
CA VAL A 76 16.37 -41.82 -21.75
C VAL A 76 16.84 -40.38 -21.53
N ARG A 77 16.24 -39.39 -22.23
CA ARG A 77 16.58 -37.97 -22.02
C ARG A 77 16.30 -37.47 -20.61
N ALA A 78 15.26 -38.00 -19.97
CA ALA A 78 14.91 -37.70 -18.58
C ALA A 78 16.01 -38.03 -17.58
N THR A 79 16.82 -39.05 -17.90
CA THR A 79 17.79 -39.67 -17.00
C THR A 79 19.23 -39.59 -17.51
N GLU A 80 19.46 -38.87 -18.61
CA GLU A 80 20.80 -38.59 -19.14
C GLU A 80 21.67 -37.92 -18.07
N GLY A 81 22.67 -38.67 -17.57
CA GLY A 81 23.61 -38.22 -16.57
C GLY A 81 23.10 -38.19 -15.12
N GLN A 82 21.94 -38.81 -14.81
CA GLN A 82 21.37 -38.85 -13.47
C GLN A 82 21.23 -40.29 -12.93
N THR A 83 21.55 -40.49 -11.65
CA THR A 83 21.32 -41.77 -10.95
C THR A 83 19.95 -41.77 -10.25
N ASP A 84 19.46 -42.94 -9.83
CA ASP A 84 18.13 -43.06 -9.18
C ASP A 84 17.97 -42.18 -7.93
N GLY A 85 19.07 -41.81 -7.25
CA GLY A 85 19.06 -40.91 -6.09
C GLY A 85 19.05 -39.40 -6.43
N ASP A 86 19.32 -39.03 -7.69
CA ASP A 86 19.39 -37.64 -8.17
C ASP A 86 18.10 -37.16 -8.86
N LEU A 87 17.08 -38.03 -8.91
CA LEU A 87 15.80 -37.74 -9.55
C LEU A 87 14.87 -37.01 -8.57
N ASP A 88 14.17 -36.00 -9.09
CA ASP A 88 13.12 -35.28 -8.36
C ASP A 88 12.03 -36.27 -7.89
N SER A 89 11.59 -36.16 -6.63
CA SER A 89 10.70 -37.15 -6.02
C SER A 89 9.38 -37.31 -6.77
N GLU A 90 8.81 -36.22 -7.31
CA GLU A 90 7.57 -36.28 -8.10
C GLU A 90 7.79 -36.93 -9.46
N LEU A 91 8.95 -36.68 -10.10
CA LEU A 91 9.31 -37.34 -11.36
C LEU A 91 9.55 -38.85 -11.16
N SER A 92 10.19 -39.22 -10.04
CA SER A 92 10.42 -40.63 -9.67
C SER A 92 9.09 -41.38 -9.52
N ASP A 93 8.11 -40.79 -8.82
CA ASP A 93 6.79 -41.41 -8.64
C ASP A 93 6.05 -41.62 -9.96
N ILE A 94 6.13 -40.67 -10.89
CA ILE A 94 5.52 -40.77 -12.23
C ILE A 94 6.20 -41.86 -13.07
N ILE A 95 7.53 -42.01 -12.96
CA ILE A 95 8.29 -43.06 -13.66
C ILE A 95 7.95 -44.44 -13.09
N ILE A 96 7.80 -44.56 -11.77
CA ILE A 96 7.36 -45.80 -11.10
C ILE A 96 5.94 -46.18 -11.54
N ASP A 97 5.03 -45.20 -11.63
CA ASP A 97 3.66 -45.41 -12.12
C ASP A 97 3.64 -45.80 -13.61
N LEU A 98 4.54 -45.25 -14.44
CA LEU A 98 4.70 -45.72 -15.82
C LEU A 98 5.20 -47.17 -15.88
N LYS A 99 6.17 -47.54 -15.04
CA LYS A 99 6.73 -48.89 -14.99
C LYS A 99 5.66 -49.94 -14.68
N SER A 100 4.89 -49.73 -13.61
CA SER A 100 3.83 -50.66 -13.20
C SER A 100 2.77 -50.84 -14.29
N PHE A 101 2.46 -49.77 -15.02
CA PHE A 101 1.50 -49.82 -16.12
C PHE A 101 2.02 -50.60 -17.33
N VAL A 102 3.29 -50.41 -17.71
CA VAL A 102 3.92 -51.16 -18.80
C VAL A 102 4.04 -52.66 -18.45
N GLU A 103 4.33 -52.99 -17.19
CA GLU A 103 4.32 -54.38 -16.69
C GLU A 103 2.92 -55.02 -16.78
N SER A 104 1.87 -54.27 -16.42
CA SER A 104 0.48 -54.72 -16.60
C SER A 104 0.10 -54.99 -18.07
N ILE A 105 0.61 -54.17 -19.01
CA ILE A 105 0.44 -54.41 -20.44
C ILE A 105 1.14 -55.72 -20.84
N LEU A 106 2.37 -55.96 -20.37
CA LEU A 106 3.10 -57.20 -20.66
C LEU A 106 2.34 -58.44 -20.19
N GLU A 107 1.84 -58.45 -18.96
CA GLU A 107 1.04 -59.57 -18.42
C GLU A 107 -0.24 -59.81 -19.25
N ALA A 108 -0.92 -58.74 -19.65
CA ALA A 108 -2.11 -58.82 -20.47
C ALA A 108 -1.82 -59.36 -21.89
N VAL A 109 -0.66 -59.00 -22.47
CA VAL A 109 -0.22 -59.47 -23.79
C VAL A 109 0.22 -60.94 -23.74
N VAL A 110 0.95 -61.36 -22.71
CA VAL A 110 1.36 -62.76 -22.51
C VAL A 110 0.15 -63.67 -22.34
N SER A 111 -0.78 -63.30 -21.45
CA SER A 111 -2.02 -64.06 -21.22
C SER A 111 -2.97 -64.12 -22.41
N ALA A 112 -2.86 -63.19 -23.37
CA ALA A 112 -3.58 -63.23 -24.63
C ALA A 112 -2.96 -64.21 -25.64
N ASN A 113 -1.65 -64.40 -25.59
CA ASN A 113 -0.91 -65.28 -26.50
C ASN A 113 -1.12 -66.78 -26.21
N GLU A 114 -1.45 -67.14 -24.97
CA GLU A 114 -1.63 -68.54 -24.55
C GLU A 114 -3.03 -69.13 -24.85
N ARG A 115 -3.96 -68.38 -25.45
CA ARG A 115 -5.36 -68.80 -25.62
C ARG A 115 -5.61 -69.66 -26.88
N SER A 116 -6.57 -70.58 -26.77
CA SER A 116 -7.00 -71.49 -27.86
C SER A 116 -7.55 -70.74 -29.10
N VAL A 117 -7.51 -71.38 -30.28
CA VAL A 117 -7.82 -70.77 -31.59
C VAL A 117 -9.22 -70.12 -31.64
N ALA A 118 -10.24 -70.73 -31.03
CA ALA A 118 -11.62 -70.22 -31.04
C ALA A 118 -11.83 -69.02 -30.10
N GLN A 119 -11.04 -68.92 -29.01
CA GLN A 119 -11.07 -67.77 -28.10
C GLN A 119 -10.37 -66.53 -28.68
N ARG A 120 -9.44 -66.71 -29.63
CA ARG A 120 -8.68 -65.61 -30.26
C ARG A 120 -9.52 -64.72 -31.18
N ALA A 121 -10.57 -65.24 -31.81
CA ALA A 121 -11.41 -64.44 -32.73
C ALA A 121 -12.36 -63.48 -32.00
N ILE A 122 -12.95 -63.92 -30.87
CA ILE A 122 -13.82 -63.10 -30.02
C ILE A 122 -12.98 -62.09 -29.20
N SER A 123 -11.79 -62.50 -28.75
CA SER A 123 -10.88 -61.59 -28.06
C SER A 123 -10.30 -60.53 -28.98
N ALA A 124 -10.04 -60.81 -30.28
CA ALA A 124 -9.45 -59.83 -31.20
C ALA A 124 -10.22 -58.49 -31.30
N LEU A 125 -11.55 -58.51 -31.20
CA LEU A 125 -12.37 -57.28 -31.16
C LEU A 125 -12.24 -56.53 -29.81
N SER A 126 -12.19 -57.25 -28.69
CA SER A 126 -11.96 -56.68 -27.35
C SER A 126 -10.51 -56.21 -27.16
N ASP A 127 -9.56 -56.91 -27.76
CA ASP A 127 -8.12 -56.65 -27.71
C ASP A 127 -7.82 -55.34 -28.48
N LYS A 128 -8.54 -55.03 -29.57
CA LYS A 128 -8.38 -53.76 -30.29
C LYS A 128 -8.75 -52.52 -29.47
N ASP A 129 -9.90 -52.53 -28.80
CA ASP A 129 -10.33 -51.42 -27.93
C ASP A 129 -9.43 -51.28 -26.69
N ARG A 130 -8.96 -52.42 -26.16
CA ARG A 130 -8.00 -52.44 -25.05
C ARG A 130 -6.64 -51.90 -25.46
N ILE A 131 -6.12 -52.25 -26.63
CA ILE A 131 -4.87 -51.71 -27.16
C ILE A 131 -4.99 -50.20 -27.41
N ALA A 132 -6.10 -49.72 -27.97
CA ALA A 132 -6.34 -48.29 -28.14
C ALA A 132 -6.49 -47.55 -26.80
N SER A 133 -7.00 -48.22 -25.76
CA SER A 133 -7.06 -47.68 -24.39
C SER A 133 -5.66 -47.58 -23.75
N TRP A 134 -4.86 -48.66 -23.84
CA TRP A 134 -3.47 -48.64 -23.40
C TRP A 134 -2.68 -47.54 -24.09
N ALA A 135 -2.90 -47.38 -25.39
CA ALA A 135 -2.22 -46.34 -26.15
C ALA A 135 -2.55 -44.92 -25.64
N ARG A 136 -3.83 -44.64 -25.35
CA ARG A 136 -4.23 -43.33 -24.81
C ARG A 136 -3.69 -43.08 -23.40
N GLU A 137 -3.65 -44.10 -22.55
CA GLU A 137 -3.14 -43.94 -21.18
C GLU A 137 -1.61 -43.82 -21.15
N LEU A 138 -0.90 -44.51 -22.05
CA LEU A 138 0.53 -44.27 -22.28
C LEU A 138 0.78 -42.82 -22.73
N ASP A 139 0.04 -42.31 -23.71
CA ASP A 139 0.16 -40.91 -24.16
C ASP A 139 -0.06 -39.91 -23.00
N ARG A 140 -1.05 -40.17 -22.14
CA ARG A 140 -1.35 -39.32 -20.98
C ARG A 140 -0.19 -39.28 -19.99
N ARG A 141 0.40 -40.44 -19.67
CA ARG A 141 1.51 -40.56 -18.71
C ARG A 141 2.81 -39.99 -19.29
N VAL A 142 3.07 -40.21 -20.57
CA VAL A 142 4.18 -39.62 -21.31
C VAL A 142 4.10 -38.09 -21.34
N LEU A 143 2.89 -37.53 -21.53
CA LEU A 143 2.66 -36.09 -21.49
C LEU A 143 3.01 -35.50 -20.12
N LEU A 144 2.65 -36.17 -19.03
CA LEU A 144 2.97 -35.74 -17.66
C LEU A 144 4.49 -35.73 -17.42
N ILE A 145 5.20 -36.78 -17.86
CA ILE A 145 6.67 -36.86 -17.79
C ILE A 145 7.30 -35.71 -18.58
N ASN A 146 6.84 -35.46 -19.81
CA ASN A 146 7.34 -34.36 -20.64
C ASN A 146 7.10 -32.99 -19.99
N MET A 147 5.96 -32.78 -19.32
CA MET A 147 5.71 -31.53 -18.59
C MET A 147 6.65 -31.36 -17.40
N HIS A 148 6.85 -32.40 -16.59
CA HIS A 148 7.78 -32.33 -15.45
C HIS A 148 9.23 -32.13 -15.89
N LEU A 149 9.68 -32.83 -16.94
CA LEU A 149 11.01 -32.64 -17.52
C LEU A 149 11.19 -31.25 -18.09
N SER A 150 10.17 -30.69 -18.73
CA SER A 150 10.19 -29.30 -19.21
C SER A 150 10.31 -28.31 -18.05
N MET A 151 9.65 -28.55 -16.92
CA MET A 151 9.80 -27.72 -15.72
C MET A 151 11.20 -27.83 -15.08
N ILE A 152 11.76 -29.04 -15.01
CA ILE A 152 13.09 -29.28 -14.44
C ILE A 152 14.17 -28.68 -15.34
N THR A 153 14.09 -28.91 -16.65
CA THR A 153 15.01 -28.29 -17.62
C THR A 153 14.85 -26.77 -17.66
N GLN A 154 13.65 -26.22 -17.51
CA GLN A 154 13.46 -24.77 -17.33
C GLN A 154 14.14 -24.25 -16.06
N ARG A 155 14.02 -24.94 -14.92
CA ARG A 155 14.76 -24.58 -13.70
C ARG A 155 16.28 -24.63 -13.92
N ARG A 156 16.80 -25.67 -14.60
CA ARG A 156 18.23 -25.81 -14.89
C ARG A 156 18.74 -24.78 -15.89
N ILE A 157 18.02 -24.50 -16.96
CA ILE A 157 18.37 -23.48 -17.97
C ILE A 157 18.28 -22.09 -17.34
N TYR A 158 17.29 -21.83 -16.49
CA TYR A 158 17.20 -20.59 -15.69
C TYR A 158 18.38 -20.44 -14.72
N GLN A 159 18.84 -21.53 -14.09
CA GLN A 159 20.01 -21.54 -13.21
C GLN A 159 21.35 -21.43 -13.97
N GLN A 160 21.48 -22.09 -15.12
CA GLN A 160 22.70 -22.07 -15.95
C GLN A 160 22.83 -20.76 -16.75
N SER A 161 21.74 -20.18 -17.25
CA SER A 161 21.76 -18.84 -17.85
C SER A 161 22.13 -17.75 -16.83
N ARG A 162 21.83 -17.95 -15.53
CA ARG A 162 22.36 -17.12 -14.43
C ARG A 162 23.87 -17.31 -14.17
N GLN A 163 24.46 -18.45 -14.52
CA GLN A 163 25.92 -18.66 -14.39
C GLN A 163 26.69 -18.16 -15.62
N VAL A 164 26.11 -18.26 -16.82
CA VAL A 164 26.76 -17.84 -18.08
C VAL A 164 26.66 -16.32 -18.28
N ASN A 165 25.58 -15.68 -17.84
CA ASN A 165 25.47 -14.22 -17.75
C ASN A 165 25.74 -13.76 -16.31
N LYS A 166 27.01 -13.76 -15.89
CA LYS A 166 27.47 -12.94 -14.76
C LYS A 166 27.70 -11.52 -15.26
N PRO A 167 26.79 -10.54 -15.09
CA PRO A 167 27.22 -9.16 -15.12
C PRO A 167 28.13 -8.98 -13.91
N SER A 168 29.41 -8.72 -14.19
CA SER A 168 30.33 -8.24 -13.15
C SER A 168 29.72 -6.99 -12.52
N MET A 169 29.81 -6.85 -11.20
CA MET A 169 29.37 -5.64 -10.52
C MET A 169 30.00 -4.36 -11.11
N SER A 170 31.19 -4.46 -11.73
CA SER A 170 31.87 -3.33 -12.36
C SER A 170 31.18 -2.74 -13.59
N THR A 171 30.34 -3.50 -14.31
CA THR A 171 29.68 -3.04 -15.55
C THR A 171 28.24 -2.54 -15.35
N ALA A 172 27.67 -2.67 -14.15
CA ALA A 172 26.28 -2.27 -13.87
C ALA A 172 26.14 -0.80 -13.39
N TYR A 173 27.25 -0.05 -13.28
CA TYR A 173 27.26 1.31 -12.72
C TYR A 173 26.90 2.43 -13.71
N GLU A 174 26.84 2.17 -15.02
CA GLU A 174 26.81 3.26 -16.00
C GLU A 174 25.42 3.84 -16.28
N ASP A 175 24.33 3.05 -16.14
CA ASP A 175 22.98 3.52 -16.50
C ASP A 175 22.09 3.96 -15.32
N TRP A 176 22.33 3.50 -14.09
CA TRP A 176 21.48 3.82 -12.94
C TRP A 176 22.20 4.68 -11.90
N ARG A 177 22.10 6.01 -12.05
CA ARG A 177 22.69 6.94 -11.08
C ARG A 177 21.96 6.87 -9.74
N VAL A 178 22.71 6.93 -8.64
CA VAL A 178 22.17 7.13 -7.29
C VAL A 178 21.51 8.50 -7.23
N VAL A 179 20.18 8.54 -7.20
CA VAL A 179 19.41 9.80 -7.09
C VAL A 179 18.96 9.98 -5.65
N LEU A 180 19.67 10.84 -4.91
CA LEU A 180 19.16 11.34 -3.63
C LEU A 180 17.90 12.19 -3.86
N PRO A 181 16.91 12.13 -2.97
CA PRO A 181 15.75 13.02 -3.04
C PRO A 181 16.20 14.48 -2.93
N SER A 182 15.43 15.41 -3.50
CA SER A 182 15.73 16.84 -3.40
C SER A 182 15.77 17.30 -1.93
N VAL A 183 16.68 18.23 -1.64
CA VAL A 183 16.74 18.94 -0.36
C VAL A 183 15.37 19.59 -0.09
N PRO A 184 14.79 19.43 1.11
CA PRO A 184 13.53 20.09 1.44
C PRO A 184 13.73 21.61 1.43
N SER A 185 12.91 22.31 0.64
CA SER A 185 12.87 23.77 0.63
C SER A 185 11.41 24.25 0.52
N PRO A 186 10.95 25.13 1.43
CA PRO A 186 11.67 25.67 2.58
C PRO A 186 11.80 24.63 3.71
N PHE A 187 12.80 24.80 4.59
CA PHE A 187 12.97 23.97 5.78
C PHE A 187 13.43 24.83 6.95
N PHE A 188 12.62 24.90 8.02
CA PHE A 188 12.82 25.86 9.11
C PHE A 188 12.87 25.18 10.48
N GLY A 189 13.79 25.64 11.34
CA GLY A 189 13.74 25.41 12.78
C GLY A 189 14.12 24.02 13.27
N ARG A 190 14.77 23.21 12.44
CA ARG A 190 15.14 21.84 12.76
C ARG A 190 16.65 21.61 12.87
N ASP A 191 17.44 22.68 12.88
CA ASP A 191 18.91 22.59 12.90
C ASP A 191 19.42 21.81 14.11
N HIS A 192 18.80 21.98 15.29
CA HIS A 192 19.14 21.23 16.49
C HIS A 192 18.85 19.73 16.38
N LEU A 193 17.79 19.33 15.67
CA LEU A 193 17.47 17.92 15.41
C LEU A 193 18.43 17.32 14.38
N ILE A 194 18.80 18.08 13.34
CA ILE A 194 19.83 17.67 12.38
C ILE A 194 21.14 17.43 13.13
N ALA A 195 21.63 18.41 13.88
CA ALA A 195 22.88 18.30 14.62
C ALA A 195 22.88 17.09 15.57
N ARG A 196 21.77 16.85 16.29
CA ARG A 196 21.62 15.70 17.18
C ARG A 196 21.66 14.37 16.41
N ALA A 197 20.88 14.24 15.34
CA ALA A 197 20.82 13.01 14.55
C ALA A 197 22.16 12.74 13.85
N THR A 198 22.76 13.75 13.22
CA THR A 198 24.08 13.68 12.60
C THR A 198 25.14 13.20 13.59
N LYS A 199 25.20 13.77 14.80
CA LYS A 199 26.14 13.32 15.84
C LYS A 199 25.98 11.83 16.18
N LEU A 200 24.74 11.34 16.27
CA LEU A 200 24.48 9.92 16.55
C LEU A 200 24.89 9.01 15.38
N LEU A 201 24.56 9.40 14.15
CA LEU A 201 24.90 8.67 12.93
C LEU A 201 26.41 8.58 12.72
N LEU A 202 27.15 9.67 12.96
CA LEU A 202 28.62 9.70 12.88
C LEU A 202 29.30 8.79 13.92
N ASN A 203 28.66 8.61 15.08
CA ASN A 203 29.08 7.66 16.11
C ASN A 203 28.61 6.22 15.82
N ARG A 204 28.26 5.91 14.56
CA ARG A 204 27.76 4.60 14.10
C ARG A 204 26.56 4.07 14.89
N ARG A 205 25.67 4.96 15.34
CA ARG A 205 24.40 4.56 15.97
C ARG A 205 23.29 4.64 14.92
N HIS A 206 22.49 3.58 14.79
CA HIS A 206 21.23 3.68 14.06
C HIS A 206 20.31 4.69 14.76
N VAL A 207 19.59 5.47 13.97
CA VAL A 207 18.70 6.53 14.46
C VAL A 207 17.29 6.31 13.92
N THR A 208 16.31 6.46 14.80
CA THR A 208 14.89 6.45 14.43
C THR A 208 14.28 7.81 14.70
N LEU A 209 13.83 8.48 13.63
CA LEU A 209 13.01 9.69 13.73
C LEU A 209 11.58 9.25 14.02
N PHE A 210 11.10 9.59 15.22
CA PHE A 210 9.81 9.16 15.74
C PHE A 210 8.87 10.35 15.93
N GLY A 211 7.60 10.19 15.59
CA GLY A 211 6.58 11.19 15.88
C GLY A 211 5.33 11.06 15.02
N PRO A 212 4.33 11.95 15.22
CA PRO A 212 3.04 11.87 14.54
C PRO A 212 3.18 12.10 13.04
N GLY A 213 2.17 11.68 12.28
CA GLY A 213 2.13 11.96 10.85
C GLY A 213 2.02 13.46 10.59
N GLY A 214 2.62 13.95 9.50
CA GLY A 214 2.63 15.39 9.17
C GLY A 214 3.64 16.26 9.94
N ILE A 215 4.34 15.70 10.94
CA ILE A 215 5.32 16.43 11.77
C ILE A 215 6.64 16.78 11.05
N GLY A 216 6.86 16.24 9.85
CA GLY A 216 8.04 16.52 9.02
C GLY A 216 9.22 15.54 9.14
N LYS A 217 9.01 14.31 9.62
CA LYS A 217 10.06 13.27 9.73
C LYS A 217 10.78 13.01 8.40
N THR A 218 10.03 12.81 7.32
CA THR A 218 10.58 12.56 5.98
C THR A 218 11.38 13.76 5.48
N SER A 219 10.89 14.99 5.70
CA SER A 219 11.65 16.21 5.38
C SER A 219 12.93 16.30 6.21
N LEU A 220 12.88 15.98 7.50
CA LEU A 220 14.06 15.95 8.37
C LEU A 220 15.08 14.89 7.92
N ALA A 221 14.65 13.69 7.55
CA ALA A 221 15.54 12.65 7.02
C ALA A 221 16.22 13.08 5.72
N LYS A 222 15.48 13.75 4.82
CA LYS A 222 16.04 14.37 3.61
C LYS A 222 17.05 15.46 3.93
N ALA A 223 16.79 16.30 4.93
CA ALA A 223 17.75 17.32 5.35
C ALA A 223 19.04 16.69 5.93
N ILE A 224 18.92 15.65 6.76
CA ILE A 224 20.06 14.96 7.39
C ILE A 224 20.95 14.26 6.34
N ILE A 225 20.39 13.57 5.35
CA ILE A 225 21.21 12.88 4.33
C ILE A 225 22.00 13.86 3.44
N HIS A 226 21.54 15.12 3.37
CA HIS A 226 22.21 16.22 2.67
C HIS A 226 23.10 17.08 3.57
N ASP A 227 23.13 16.82 4.88
CA ASP A 227 24.00 17.55 5.80
C ASP A 227 25.47 17.41 5.39
N SER A 228 26.20 18.52 5.40
CA SER A 228 27.58 18.57 4.88
C SER A 228 28.51 17.55 5.55
N VAL A 229 28.35 17.30 6.85
CA VAL A 229 29.20 16.37 7.60
C VAL A 229 28.83 14.92 7.27
N ILE A 230 27.54 14.63 7.06
CA ILE A 230 27.08 13.32 6.56
C ILE A 230 27.57 13.09 5.12
N ALA A 231 27.49 14.11 4.27
CA ALA A 231 27.98 14.05 2.90
C ALA A 231 29.48 13.78 2.83
N GLU A 232 30.27 14.45 3.68
CA GLU A 232 31.72 14.23 3.78
C GLU A 232 32.04 12.84 4.33
N ARG A 233 31.27 12.34 5.30
CA ARG A 233 31.55 11.04 5.92
C ARG A 233 31.21 9.85 5.02
N PHE A 234 30.06 9.89 4.36
CA PHE A 234 29.52 8.76 3.59
C PHE A 234 29.65 8.93 2.08
N GLN A 235 30.06 10.12 1.62
CA GLN A 235 30.37 10.40 0.21
C GLN A 235 29.23 10.00 -0.73
N GLY A 236 29.50 9.16 -1.74
CA GLY A 236 28.50 8.64 -2.66
C GLY A 236 27.61 7.52 -2.10
N ARG A 237 27.92 6.97 -0.92
CA ARG A 237 27.23 5.80 -0.32
C ARG A 237 26.08 6.22 0.60
N ARG A 238 25.26 7.12 0.09
CA ARG A 238 24.09 7.67 0.77
C ARG A 238 22.86 7.25 -0.01
N TYR A 239 22.01 6.45 0.60
CA TYR A 239 20.87 5.84 -0.09
C TYR A 239 19.57 6.16 0.63
N PHE A 240 18.53 6.51 -0.14
CA PHE A 240 17.22 6.84 0.41
C PHE A 240 16.15 5.91 -0.17
N VAL A 241 15.59 5.06 0.69
CA VAL A 241 14.57 4.09 0.35
C VAL A 241 13.26 4.55 0.95
N SER A 242 12.29 4.91 0.10
CA SER A 242 10.94 5.25 0.55
C SER A 242 9.97 4.12 0.29
N PHE A 243 9.17 3.79 1.30
CA PHE A 243 8.03 2.88 1.21
C PHE A 243 6.69 3.64 1.15
N ASP A 244 6.72 4.96 0.98
CA ASP A 244 5.50 5.75 0.82
C ASP A 244 4.74 5.36 -0.46
N GLY A 245 3.41 5.44 -0.40
CA GLY A 245 2.50 5.08 -1.49
C GLY A 245 2.35 3.58 -1.78
N LEU A 246 3.01 2.70 -1.02
CA LEU A 246 2.83 1.25 -1.12
C LEU A 246 1.76 0.75 -0.14
N ASP A 247 0.94 -0.17 -0.61
CA ASP A 247 0.05 -0.94 0.25
C ASP A 247 0.89 -1.98 1.02
N ALA A 248 0.85 -1.91 2.35
CA ALA A 248 1.58 -2.82 3.23
C ALA A 248 1.28 -4.29 2.93
N SER A 249 0.06 -4.62 2.49
CA SER A 249 -0.33 -5.99 2.13
C SER A 249 0.42 -6.54 0.90
N ARG A 250 0.99 -5.66 0.08
CA ARG A 250 1.78 -6.01 -1.11
C ARG A 250 3.28 -6.04 -0.83
N ILE A 251 3.75 -5.52 0.29
CA ILE A 251 5.17 -5.48 0.62
C ILE A 251 5.65 -6.91 0.90
N SER A 252 6.64 -7.34 0.12
CA SER A 252 7.33 -8.62 0.23
C SER A 252 8.84 -8.41 0.36
N THR A 253 9.57 -9.46 0.69
CA THR A 253 11.04 -9.46 0.70
C THR A 253 11.63 -9.03 -0.65
N GLY A 254 11.05 -9.50 -1.76
CA GLY A 254 11.45 -9.12 -3.11
C GLY A 254 11.33 -7.61 -3.36
N ILE A 255 10.20 -7.00 -2.99
CA ILE A 255 9.98 -5.55 -3.18
C ILE A 255 10.97 -4.73 -2.32
N VAL A 256 11.24 -5.17 -1.09
CA VAL A 256 12.18 -4.48 -0.20
C VAL A 256 13.59 -4.52 -0.80
N ARG A 257 14.03 -5.70 -1.27
CA ARG A 257 15.33 -5.86 -1.93
C ARG A 257 15.42 -5.02 -3.21
N GLU A 258 14.39 -5.06 -4.04
CA GLU A 258 14.32 -4.25 -5.27
C GLU A 258 14.41 -2.75 -4.98
N ARG A 259 13.68 -2.27 -3.98
CA ARG A 259 13.69 -0.86 -3.55
C ARG A 259 15.07 -0.43 -3.04
N ILE A 260 15.76 -1.30 -2.30
CA ILE A 260 17.14 -1.05 -1.85
C ILE A 260 18.10 -1.03 -3.05
N CYS A 261 18.01 -2.00 -3.96
CA CYS A 261 18.83 -2.04 -5.18
C CYS A 261 18.66 -0.76 -6.00
N ARG A 262 17.41 -0.38 -6.28
CA ARG A 262 17.09 0.83 -7.05
C ARG A 262 17.61 2.10 -6.40
N ALA A 263 17.51 2.23 -5.07
CA ALA A 263 18.05 3.37 -4.34
C ALA A 263 19.59 3.39 -4.36
N ALA A 264 20.22 2.21 -4.39
CA ALA A 264 21.65 2.03 -4.43
C ALA A 264 22.28 2.24 -5.82
N GLY A 265 21.49 2.50 -6.87
CA GLY A 265 22.03 2.58 -8.22
C GLY A 265 22.24 1.21 -8.88
N LEU A 266 21.65 0.15 -8.33
CA LEU A 266 21.85 -1.23 -8.79
C LEU A 266 20.66 -1.67 -9.67
N ASP A 267 20.96 -2.48 -10.69
CA ASP A 267 19.94 -3.15 -11.50
C ASP A 267 18.97 -3.92 -10.57
N GLY A 268 17.67 -3.71 -10.74
CA GLY A 268 16.63 -4.38 -9.96
C GLY A 268 16.74 -5.91 -10.01
N ARG A 269 17.32 -6.50 -11.07
CA ARG A 269 17.59 -7.94 -11.17
C ARG A 269 18.57 -8.46 -10.11
N LEU A 270 19.37 -7.58 -9.49
CA LEU A 270 20.26 -7.93 -8.38
C LEU A 270 19.50 -8.24 -7.08
N SER A 271 18.21 -7.93 -6.98
CA SER A 271 17.40 -8.30 -5.80
C SER A 271 17.36 -9.81 -5.55
N GLU A 272 17.52 -10.62 -6.60
CA GLU A 272 17.61 -12.09 -6.56
C GLU A 272 19.02 -12.62 -6.21
N ARG A 273 20.00 -11.71 -6.08
CA ARG A 273 21.40 -11.96 -5.69
C ARG A 273 21.72 -11.13 -4.45
N TRP A 274 20.93 -11.34 -3.40
CA TRP A 274 20.95 -10.49 -2.21
C TRP A 274 22.30 -10.52 -1.48
N GLU A 275 23.05 -11.62 -1.56
CA GLU A 275 24.40 -11.69 -0.98
C GLU A 275 25.34 -10.66 -1.64
N GLU A 276 25.33 -10.53 -2.97
CA GLU A 276 26.15 -9.56 -3.70
C GLU A 276 25.77 -8.11 -3.35
N VAL A 277 24.46 -7.84 -3.23
CA VAL A 277 23.96 -6.51 -2.82
C VAL A 277 24.36 -6.19 -1.38
N THR A 278 24.30 -7.18 -0.50
CA THR A 278 24.71 -7.04 0.90
C THR A 278 26.21 -6.78 1.00
N GLU A 279 27.03 -7.53 0.28
CA GLU A 279 28.48 -7.32 0.20
C GLU A 279 28.81 -5.91 -0.33
N PHE A 280 28.12 -5.46 -1.37
CA PHE A 280 28.25 -4.08 -1.85
C PHE A 280 27.93 -3.07 -0.74
N LEU A 281 26.74 -3.14 -0.12
CA LEU A 281 26.31 -2.17 0.89
C LEU A 281 27.23 -2.17 2.12
N THR A 282 27.79 -3.32 2.48
CA THR A 282 28.61 -3.51 3.70
C THR A 282 30.11 -3.36 3.48
N GLY A 283 30.59 -3.39 2.23
CA GLY A 283 32.02 -3.34 1.89
C GLY A 283 32.71 -1.99 2.17
N ALA A 284 31.95 -0.92 2.40
CA ALA A 284 32.45 0.38 2.83
C ALA A 284 31.34 1.13 3.58
N GLU A 285 31.69 2.28 4.17
CA GLU A 285 30.81 3.02 5.05
C GLU A 285 29.59 3.58 4.30
N THR A 286 28.40 3.12 4.69
CA THR A 286 27.14 3.37 3.98
C THR A 286 26.11 3.90 4.96
N ILE A 287 25.35 4.92 4.54
CA ILE A 287 24.13 5.34 5.24
C ILE A 287 22.91 5.02 4.40
N LEU A 288 21.96 4.32 5.02
CA LEU A 288 20.70 3.94 4.40
C LEU A 288 19.53 4.56 5.17
N VAL A 289 18.77 5.40 4.48
CA VAL A 289 17.54 5.98 5.02
C VAL A 289 16.36 5.09 4.62
N ILE A 290 15.62 4.61 5.61
CA ILE A 290 14.36 3.87 5.42
C ILE A 290 13.22 4.79 5.84
N ASP A 291 12.57 5.38 4.85
CA ASP A 291 11.43 6.28 5.07
C ASP A 291 10.11 5.50 5.04
N HIS A 292 9.24 5.80 6.02
CA HIS A 292 7.99 5.09 6.28
C HIS A 292 8.19 3.63 6.68
N ALA A 293 9.08 3.38 7.66
CA ALA A 293 9.39 2.05 8.17
C ALA A 293 8.16 1.31 8.75
N ASP A 294 7.10 2.02 9.16
CA ASP A 294 5.82 1.43 9.59
C ASP A 294 5.25 0.44 8.55
N ALA A 295 5.45 0.72 7.27
CA ALA A 295 4.96 -0.12 6.18
C ALA A 295 5.61 -1.53 6.20
N LEU A 296 6.86 -1.64 6.66
CA LEU A 296 7.58 -2.91 6.74
C LEU A 296 6.99 -3.82 7.81
N THR A 297 6.67 -3.27 8.97
CA THR A 297 6.05 -4.05 10.06
C THR A 297 4.58 -4.37 9.83
N ALA A 298 3.92 -3.63 8.96
CA ALA A 298 2.55 -3.89 8.56
C ALA A 298 2.44 -4.90 7.39
N ALA A 299 3.58 -5.38 6.87
CA ALA A 299 3.61 -6.37 5.80
C ALA A 299 3.09 -7.75 6.27
N ARG A 300 2.52 -8.54 5.34
CA ARG A 300 2.00 -9.88 5.66
C ARG A 300 3.06 -10.80 6.27
N ASN A 301 4.30 -10.70 5.79
CA ASN A 301 5.46 -11.45 6.27
C ASN A 301 6.46 -10.51 6.95
N ALA A 302 5.99 -9.70 7.89
CA ALA A 302 6.76 -8.66 8.57
C ALA A 302 8.13 -9.17 9.08
N ASP A 303 8.18 -10.32 9.75
CA ASP A 303 9.44 -10.88 10.28
C ASP A 303 10.49 -11.11 9.19
N SER A 304 10.09 -11.64 8.03
CA SER A 304 11.01 -11.87 6.91
C SER A 304 11.46 -10.57 6.25
N VAL A 305 10.58 -9.57 6.19
CA VAL A 305 10.88 -8.24 5.62
C VAL A 305 11.81 -7.46 6.55
N VAL A 306 11.55 -7.49 7.85
CA VAL A 306 12.32 -6.78 8.88
C VAL A 306 13.72 -7.37 9.01
N ARG A 307 13.86 -8.72 8.91
CA ARG A 307 15.16 -9.41 8.88
C ARG A 307 16.14 -8.86 7.84
N ILE A 308 15.65 -8.45 6.66
CA ILE A 308 16.51 -7.85 5.63
C ILE A 308 17.19 -6.57 6.16
N ILE A 309 16.45 -5.76 6.91
CA ILE A 309 16.97 -4.52 7.49
C ILE A 309 17.87 -4.83 8.71
N ASP A 310 17.54 -5.85 9.50
CA ASP A 310 18.38 -6.32 10.62
C ASP A 310 19.73 -6.86 10.17
N ASP A 311 19.76 -7.65 9.09
CA ASP A 311 20.99 -8.21 8.53
C ASP A 311 21.92 -7.08 8.07
N LEU A 312 21.36 -6.04 7.43
CA LEU A 312 22.11 -4.85 7.05
C LEU A 312 22.58 -4.05 8.27
N ALA A 313 21.74 -3.89 9.30
CA ALA A 313 22.07 -3.18 10.53
C ALA A 313 23.17 -3.88 11.34
N SER A 314 23.28 -5.20 11.23
CA SER A 314 24.29 -5.99 11.93
C SER A 314 25.72 -5.73 11.41
N SER A 315 25.85 -5.12 10.23
CA SER A 315 27.15 -4.73 9.69
C SER A 315 27.66 -3.43 10.31
N SER A 316 28.91 -3.44 10.78
CA SER A 316 29.56 -2.24 11.36
C SER A 316 29.80 -1.10 10.35
N SER A 317 29.69 -1.38 9.05
CA SER A 317 29.85 -0.41 7.96
C SER A 317 28.56 0.31 7.59
N VAL A 318 27.40 -0.22 7.99
CA VAL A 318 26.09 0.32 7.61
C VAL A 318 25.46 1.06 8.79
N VAL A 319 25.07 2.31 8.57
CA VAL A 319 24.30 3.11 9.53
C VAL A 319 22.90 3.35 8.97
N LEU A 320 21.88 3.21 9.81
CA LEU A 320 20.48 3.32 9.41
C LEU A 320 19.85 4.57 9.99
N LEU A 321 19.08 5.28 9.16
CA LEU A 321 18.19 6.35 9.58
C LEU A 321 16.75 5.98 9.21
N LEU A 322 15.93 5.68 10.21
CA LEU A 322 14.54 5.25 10.02
C LEU A 322 13.58 6.42 10.25
N THR A 323 12.48 6.49 9.49
CA THR A 323 11.33 7.33 9.85
C THR A 323 10.12 6.47 10.19
N THR A 324 9.49 6.72 11.33
CA THR A 324 8.36 5.91 11.81
C THR A 324 7.36 6.73 12.63
N ARG A 325 6.11 6.29 12.63
CA ARG A 325 5.04 6.80 13.52
C ARG A 325 4.88 5.92 14.75
N SER A 326 5.41 4.69 14.73
CA SER A 326 5.35 3.75 15.84
C SER A 326 6.67 3.64 16.63
N LYS A 327 6.60 3.43 17.95
CA LYS A 327 7.76 3.10 18.79
C LYS A 327 8.11 1.61 18.72
N HIS A 328 7.12 0.76 18.42
CA HIS A 328 7.24 -0.70 18.39
C HIS A 328 7.68 -1.23 17.02
N THR A 329 8.09 -0.34 16.12
CA THR A 329 8.52 -0.63 14.74
C THR A 329 10.02 -0.76 14.60
N ALA A 330 10.78 -0.66 15.70
CA ALA A 330 12.21 -0.90 15.61
C ALA A 330 12.42 -2.36 15.16
N PRO A 331 13.22 -2.60 14.11
CA PRO A 331 13.76 -3.92 13.84
C PRO A 331 14.49 -4.45 15.09
N TYR A 332 14.87 -5.73 15.14
CA TYR A 332 15.44 -6.35 16.35
C TYR A 332 16.78 -5.72 16.83
N PHE A 333 17.32 -4.71 16.14
CA PHE A 333 18.50 -3.94 16.56
C PHE A 333 18.19 -2.68 17.40
N VAL A 334 19.21 -2.27 18.18
CA VAL A 334 19.14 -1.08 19.03
C VAL A 334 19.25 0.19 18.20
N THR A 335 18.21 1.04 18.26
CA THR A 335 18.18 2.36 17.62
C THR A 335 18.07 3.49 18.64
N GLN A 336 18.66 4.64 18.32
CA GLN A 336 18.51 5.87 19.11
C GLN A 336 17.28 6.63 18.63
N ILE A 337 16.29 6.79 19.52
CA ILE A 337 15.05 7.49 19.20
C ILE A 337 15.28 9.01 19.29
N VAL A 338 15.03 9.69 18.17
CA VAL A 338 14.95 11.15 18.10
C VAL A 338 13.49 11.51 17.86
N SER A 339 12.83 11.98 18.91
CA SER A 339 11.45 12.46 18.82
C SER A 339 11.40 13.78 18.07
N VAL A 340 10.54 13.86 17.06
CA VAL A 340 10.29 15.06 16.27
C VAL A 340 9.08 15.79 16.85
N SER A 341 9.33 16.95 17.44
CA SER A 341 8.31 17.82 18.06
C SER A 341 7.58 18.69 17.03
N THR A 342 6.57 19.45 17.45
CA THR A 342 5.98 20.53 16.65
C THR A 342 6.98 21.69 16.45
N LEU A 343 6.65 22.65 15.59
CA LEU A 343 7.54 23.80 15.36
C LEU A 343 7.45 24.79 16.52
N GLU A 344 8.54 25.49 16.79
CA GLU A 344 8.44 26.72 17.59
C GLU A 344 7.59 27.74 16.83
N ARG A 345 6.80 28.54 17.55
CA ARG A 345 5.90 29.56 16.99
C ARG A 345 6.54 30.42 15.89
N LYS A 346 7.78 30.87 16.11
CA LYS A 346 8.54 31.69 15.14
C LYS A 346 8.78 30.97 13.80
N PHE A 347 8.97 29.65 13.81
CA PHE A 347 9.20 28.85 12.60
C PHE A 347 7.89 28.39 11.95
N ALA A 348 6.84 28.17 12.74
CA ALA A 348 5.48 27.99 12.20
C ALA A 348 5.04 29.23 11.42
N ARG A 349 5.26 30.44 11.97
CA ARG A 349 5.00 31.71 11.28
C ARG A 349 5.77 31.84 9.97
N LYS A 350 7.09 31.61 9.97
CA LYS A 350 7.90 31.61 8.74
C LYS A 350 7.41 30.59 7.71
N THR A 351 6.94 29.43 8.16
CA THR A 351 6.36 28.41 7.28
C THR A 351 5.07 28.91 6.64
N PHE A 352 4.21 29.58 7.40
CA PHE A 352 2.98 30.19 6.90
C PHE A 352 3.29 31.28 5.87
N GLU A 353 4.12 32.25 6.23
CA GLU A 353 4.49 33.40 5.40
C GLU A 353 5.18 32.99 4.08
N HIS A 354 5.94 31.90 4.09
CA HIS A 354 6.56 31.40 2.86
C HIS A 354 5.52 30.83 1.87
N VAL A 355 4.45 30.23 2.39
CA VAL A 355 3.43 29.55 1.57
C VAL A 355 2.33 30.52 1.13
N CYS A 356 2.00 31.48 1.98
CA CYS A 356 0.95 32.47 1.77
C CYS A 356 1.60 33.84 1.44
N PRO A 357 1.63 34.26 0.15
CA PRO A 357 2.21 35.54 -0.24
C PRO A 357 1.38 36.74 0.23
N GLN A 358 0.11 36.54 0.62
CA GLN A 358 -0.77 37.58 1.13
C GLN A 358 -0.26 38.11 2.48
N HIS A 359 -0.39 39.42 2.69
CA HIS A 359 -0.01 40.04 3.94
C HIS A 359 -1.10 39.82 5.01
N ILE A 360 -0.99 38.72 5.75
CA ILE A 360 -1.87 38.40 6.88
C ILE A 360 -1.24 38.94 8.18
N PRO A 361 -2.00 39.65 9.04
CA PRO A 361 -1.50 40.13 10.33
C PRO A 361 -0.89 39.01 11.16
N THR A 362 0.25 39.30 11.76
CA THR A 362 1.04 38.33 12.54
C THR A 362 0.24 37.72 13.68
N GLU A 363 -0.62 38.49 14.33
CA GLU A 363 -1.47 38.04 15.45
C GLU A 363 -2.45 36.95 15.00
N ILE A 364 -2.96 37.06 13.77
CA ILE A 364 -3.86 36.06 13.18
C ILE A 364 -3.08 34.79 12.84
N ILE A 365 -1.88 34.92 12.25
CA ILE A 365 -1.03 33.75 11.95
C ILE A 365 -0.69 33.00 13.23
N ASP A 366 -0.33 33.71 14.30
CA ASP A 366 -0.03 33.13 15.60
C ASP A 366 -1.27 32.47 16.22
N GLU A 367 -2.45 33.11 16.19
CA GLU A 367 -3.71 32.53 16.68
C GLU A 367 -4.05 31.21 15.97
N LEU A 368 -3.92 31.18 14.65
CA LEU A 368 -4.19 29.99 13.84
C LEU A 368 -3.15 28.90 14.10
N SER A 369 -1.87 29.26 14.17
CA SER A 369 -0.77 28.32 14.38
C SER A 369 -0.85 27.69 15.78
N ASP A 370 -1.13 28.49 16.81
CA ASP A 370 -1.38 27.99 18.17
C ASP A 370 -2.63 27.11 18.21
N GLY A 371 -3.67 27.44 17.42
CA GLY A 371 -4.87 26.61 17.27
C GLY A 371 -4.64 25.21 16.67
N VAL A 372 -3.50 24.99 16.00
CA VAL A 372 -3.06 23.69 15.47
C VAL A 372 -1.78 23.17 16.12
N ASP A 373 -1.45 23.64 17.33
CA ASP A 373 -0.24 23.29 18.08
C ASP A 373 1.07 23.46 17.28
N ASN A 374 1.12 24.43 16.36
CA ASN A 374 2.24 24.68 15.47
C ASN A 374 2.65 23.42 14.65
N HIS A 375 1.67 22.57 14.33
CA HIS A 375 1.86 21.36 13.54
C HIS A 375 2.21 21.71 12.07
N PRO A 376 3.38 21.29 11.53
CA PRO A 376 3.87 21.74 10.23
C PRO A 376 2.90 21.54 9.06
N LEU A 377 2.32 20.33 8.94
CA LEU A 377 1.39 20.03 7.84
C LEU A 377 0.11 20.86 7.97
N SER A 378 -0.41 21.05 9.18
CA SER A 378 -1.64 21.84 9.39
C SER A 378 -1.42 23.32 9.09
N VAL A 379 -0.30 23.89 9.54
CA VAL A 379 0.09 25.27 9.19
C VAL A 379 0.21 25.42 7.68
N ASN A 380 0.82 24.44 6.99
CA ASN A 380 0.94 24.46 5.54
C ASN A 380 -0.42 24.37 4.83
N ILE A 381 -1.35 23.53 5.31
CA ILE A 381 -2.71 23.42 4.75
C ILE A 381 -3.45 24.76 4.90
N ILE A 382 -3.45 25.36 6.08
CA ILE A 382 -4.14 26.64 6.33
C ILE A 382 -3.53 27.74 5.44
N ALA A 383 -2.20 27.84 5.38
CA ALA A 383 -1.51 28.82 4.54
C ALA A 383 -1.82 28.62 3.05
N ARG A 384 -1.86 27.38 2.56
CA ARG A 384 -2.21 27.07 1.17
C ARG A 384 -3.65 27.44 0.84
N GLN A 385 -4.59 27.16 1.74
CA GLN A 385 -6.00 27.52 1.55
C GLN A 385 -6.17 29.03 1.48
N ALA A 386 -5.51 29.76 2.40
CA ALA A 386 -5.48 31.23 2.35
C ALA A 386 -4.88 31.75 1.02
N ALA A 387 -3.79 31.12 0.55
CA ALA A 387 -3.14 31.48 -0.70
C ALA A 387 -4.00 31.19 -1.93
N GLN A 388 -4.63 30.02 -1.99
CA GLN A 388 -5.47 29.56 -3.10
C GLN A 388 -6.75 30.37 -3.26
N HIS A 389 -7.34 30.81 -2.14
CA HIS A 389 -8.57 31.61 -2.15
C HIS A 389 -8.33 33.12 -2.03
N GLU A 390 -7.06 33.54 -1.97
CA GLU A 390 -6.66 34.94 -1.80
C GLU A 390 -7.32 35.62 -0.59
N TRP A 391 -7.55 34.87 0.48
CA TRP A 391 -8.25 35.39 1.66
C TRP A 391 -7.46 36.47 2.39
N SER A 392 -8.19 37.50 2.83
CA SER A 392 -7.72 38.41 3.88
C SER A 392 -7.61 37.71 5.23
N GLY A 393 -6.87 38.32 6.16
CA GLY A 393 -6.77 37.79 7.53
C GLY A 393 -8.13 37.64 8.23
N ALA A 394 -9.07 38.54 7.95
CA ALA A 394 -10.42 38.47 8.52
C ALA A 394 -11.24 37.30 7.95
N GLU A 395 -11.17 37.06 6.64
CA GLU A 395 -11.84 35.93 5.99
C GLU A 395 -11.26 34.60 6.43
N LEU A 396 -9.92 34.50 6.52
CA LEU A 396 -9.25 33.31 7.02
C LEU A 396 -9.64 33.01 8.47
N LEU A 397 -9.68 34.02 9.33
CA LEU A 397 -10.09 33.86 10.72
C LEU A 397 -11.57 33.47 10.83
N SER A 398 -12.42 34.02 9.96
CA SER A 398 -13.84 33.66 9.86
C SER A 398 -14.00 32.20 9.42
N ALA A 399 -13.25 31.76 8.40
CA ALA A 399 -13.26 30.38 7.92
C ALA A 399 -12.79 29.42 9.03
N TRP A 400 -11.69 29.76 9.72
CA TRP A 400 -11.18 29.02 10.86
C TRP A 400 -12.23 28.89 11.99
N LYS A 401 -12.89 29.99 12.37
CA LYS A 401 -13.92 29.98 13.42
C LYS A 401 -15.18 29.22 13.03
N THR A 402 -15.50 29.16 11.74
CA THR A 402 -16.71 28.50 11.24
C THR A 402 -16.56 26.98 11.22
N ASN A 403 -15.49 26.46 10.62
CA ASN A 403 -15.24 25.01 10.61
C ASN A 403 -13.75 24.67 10.42
N GLN A 404 -13.07 24.44 11.53
CA GLN A 404 -11.64 24.11 11.58
C GLN A 404 -11.31 22.78 10.89
N ALA A 405 -12.20 21.78 11.01
CA ALA A 405 -11.95 20.45 10.49
C ALA A 405 -12.03 20.41 8.96
N THR A 406 -13.05 21.01 8.34
CA THR A 406 -13.12 21.08 6.86
C THR A 406 -11.97 21.88 6.28
N LEU A 407 -11.54 22.96 6.94
CA LEU A 407 -10.37 23.72 6.50
C LEU A 407 -9.10 22.86 6.46
N LEU A 408 -8.96 21.91 7.39
CA LEU A 408 -7.83 20.99 7.46
C LEU A 408 -8.00 19.72 6.58
N GLU A 409 -9.22 19.40 6.16
CA GLU A 409 -9.52 18.21 5.35
C GLU A 409 -9.30 18.42 3.84
N ASN A 410 -9.57 19.63 3.32
CA ASN A 410 -9.57 19.96 1.87
C ASN A 410 -8.18 20.05 1.19
N GLY A 411 -7.16 19.37 1.71
CA GLY A 411 -5.83 19.30 1.09
C GLY A 411 -5.81 18.43 -0.18
N GLU A 412 -5.19 18.90 -1.26
CA GLU A 412 -5.02 18.13 -2.50
C GLU A 412 -4.07 16.92 -2.33
N GLY A 413 -4.59 15.70 -2.36
CA GLY A 413 -3.83 14.44 -2.45
C GLY A 413 -3.60 13.67 -1.13
N LYS A 414 -3.35 12.35 -1.23
CA LYS A 414 -3.27 11.39 -0.10
C LYS A 414 -2.18 11.71 0.94
N SER A 415 -1.05 12.32 0.56
CA SER A 415 0.07 12.65 1.45
C SER A 415 0.07 14.13 1.92
N ARG A 416 -0.91 14.93 1.50
CA ARG A 416 -1.07 16.35 1.86
C ARG A 416 -2.35 16.64 2.63
N SER A 417 -3.20 15.62 2.85
CA SER A 417 -4.41 15.72 3.66
C SER A 417 -4.12 15.27 5.10
N LEU A 418 -4.55 16.09 6.06
CA LEU A 418 -4.51 15.74 7.47
C LEU A 418 -5.30 14.45 7.73
N ARG A 419 -6.47 14.32 7.09
CA ARG A 419 -7.34 13.14 7.19
C ARG A 419 -6.58 11.86 6.87
N ALA A 420 -5.96 11.79 5.69
CA ALA A 420 -5.25 10.59 5.26
C ALA A 420 -4.13 10.21 6.24
N THR A 421 -3.43 11.22 6.77
CA THR A 421 -2.38 11.03 7.75
C THR A 421 -2.90 10.42 9.06
N VAL A 422 -4.03 10.92 9.57
CA VAL A 422 -4.66 10.41 10.79
C VAL A 422 -5.28 9.03 10.56
N GLU A 423 -5.97 8.81 9.44
CA GLU A 423 -6.58 7.51 9.10
C GLU A 423 -5.55 6.40 8.98
N LEU A 424 -4.37 6.69 8.41
CA LEU A 424 -3.26 5.72 8.37
C LEU A 424 -2.84 5.27 9.77
N SER A 425 -2.78 6.20 10.74
CA SER A 425 -2.43 5.86 12.13
C SER A 425 -3.54 5.07 12.81
N LEU A 426 -4.81 5.46 12.64
CA LEU A 426 -5.96 4.78 13.24
C LEU A 426 -6.19 3.37 12.68
N ASN A 427 -5.90 3.16 11.39
CA ASN A 427 -6.12 1.87 10.72
C ASN A 427 -4.94 0.90 10.87
N THR A 428 -3.99 1.17 11.76
CA THR A 428 -2.88 0.24 12.01
C THR A 428 -3.41 -1.01 12.72
N PRO A 429 -3.00 -2.24 12.34
CA PRO A 429 -3.54 -3.48 12.92
C PRO A 429 -3.54 -3.53 14.45
N SER A 430 -2.46 -3.09 15.09
CA SER A 430 -2.33 -3.04 16.56
C SER A 430 -3.33 -2.08 17.22
N VAL A 431 -3.68 -0.97 16.54
CA VAL A 431 -4.68 -0.01 17.03
C VAL A 431 -6.09 -0.55 16.82
N MET A 432 -6.35 -1.15 15.65
CA MET A 432 -7.63 -1.78 15.33
C MET A 432 -7.96 -2.96 16.25
N ALA A 433 -6.93 -3.70 16.69
CA ALA A 433 -7.06 -4.82 17.61
C ALA A 433 -7.47 -4.42 19.04
N LEU A 434 -7.32 -3.15 19.43
CA LEU A 434 -7.73 -2.68 20.76
C LEU A 434 -9.26 -2.66 20.95
N GLY A 435 -10.03 -2.67 19.86
CA GLY A 435 -11.49 -2.70 19.90
C GLY A 435 -12.15 -1.38 20.26
N ASP A 436 -13.44 -1.44 20.62
CA ASP A 436 -14.29 -0.26 20.77
C ASP A 436 -13.94 0.61 21.98
N ASP A 437 -13.49 0.03 23.10
CA ASP A 437 -13.21 0.80 24.31
C ASP A 437 -12.01 1.73 24.14
N ALA A 438 -10.98 1.32 23.38
CA ALA A 438 -9.88 2.20 23.01
C ALA A 438 -10.31 3.33 22.06
N ARG A 439 -11.29 3.09 21.18
CA ARG A 439 -11.87 4.15 20.35
C ARG A 439 -12.63 5.16 21.22
N LYS A 440 -13.45 4.70 22.17
CA LYS A 440 -14.14 5.57 23.13
C LYS A 440 -13.15 6.34 24.01
N LEU A 441 -12.06 5.70 24.44
CA LEU A 441 -10.96 6.35 25.16
C LEU A 441 -10.37 7.49 24.33
N LEU A 442 -10.08 7.24 23.05
CA LEU A 442 -9.51 8.23 22.14
C LEU A 442 -10.47 9.41 21.94
N GLU A 443 -11.77 9.15 21.75
CA GLU A 443 -12.81 10.19 21.67
C GLU A 443 -12.86 11.05 22.94
N ILE A 444 -12.75 10.42 24.10
CA ILE A 444 -12.77 11.10 25.40
C ILE A 444 -11.53 11.94 25.62
N ILE A 445 -10.33 11.44 25.30
CA ILE A 445 -9.10 12.24 25.38
C ILE A 445 -9.17 13.41 24.39
N ALA A 446 -9.69 13.20 23.18
CA ALA A 446 -9.86 14.26 22.19
C ALA A 446 -10.90 15.32 22.64
N PHE A 447 -11.92 14.92 23.40
CA PHE A 447 -12.91 15.87 23.92
C PHE A 447 -12.30 16.90 24.88
N PHE A 448 -11.26 16.53 25.64
CA PHE A 448 -10.60 17.37 26.64
C PHE A 448 -9.34 18.07 26.08
N PRO A 449 -9.33 19.42 25.93
CA PRO A 449 -8.22 20.13 25.29
C PRO A 449 -6.85 19.97 25.95
N GLN A 450 -6.80 19.79 27.27
CA GLN A 450 -5.55 19.55 28.02
C GLN A 450 -5.25 18.05 28.19
N GLY A 451 -5.95 17.19 27.43
CA GLY A 451 -5.88 15.74 27.59
C GLY A 451 -6.46 15.26 28.91
N LEU A 452 -6.11 14.04 29.32
CA LEU A 452 -6.51 13.45 30.59
C LEU A 452 -5.31 12.93 31.37
N ASN A 453 -5.31 13.12 32.69
CA ASN A 453 -4.27 12.54 33.54
C ASN A 453 -4.44 11.01 33.65
N THR A 454 -3.35 10.31 33.99
CA THR A 454 -3.31 8.85 34.12
C THR A 454 -4.36 8.32 35.08
N MET A 455 -4.64 9.05 36.18
CA MET A 455 -5.65 8.65 37.16
C MET A 455 -7.08 8.68 36.60
N ARG A 456 -7.41 9.67 35.77
CA ARG A 456 -8.71 9.78 35.10
C ARG A 456 -8.85 8.74 34.00
N VAL A 457 -7.79 8.46 33.23
CA VAL A 457 -7.79 7.37 32.26
C VAL A 457 -8.02 6.03 32.94
N LYS A 458 -7.29 5.74 34.04
CA LYS A 458 -7.45 4.51 34.83
C LYS A 458 -8.86 4.32 35.40
N ALA A 459 -9.61 5.40 35.61
CA ALA A 459 -10.97 5.34 36.14
C ALA A 459 -12.01 4.94 35.09
N LEU A 460 -11.68 4.95 33.79
CA LEU A 460 -12.63 4.63 32.72
C LEU A 460 -12.93 3.13 32.64
N TYR A 461 -11.88 2.32 32.54
CA TYR A 461 -11.97 0.85 32.48
C TYR A 461 -10.60 0.21 32.81
N PRO A 462 -10.54 -1.08 33.20
CA PRO A 462 -9.33 -1.70 33.77
C PRO A 462 -8.06 -1.63 32.89
N SER A 463 -8.19 -1.79 31.58
CA SER A 463 -7.06 -1.78 30.62
C SER A 463 -6.79 -0.40 29.99
N ALA A 464 -7.48 0.66 30.40
CA ALA A 464 -7.43 1.96 29.74
C ALA A 464 -6.03 2.56 29.62
N THR A 465 -5.17 2.38 30.64
CA THR A 465 -3.79 2.87 30.58
C THR A 465 -2.93 2.06 29.62
N ALA A 466 -3.14 0.74 29.53
CA ALA A 466 -2.42 -0.11 28.58
C ALA A 466 -2.81 0.24 27.13
N ASP A 467 -4.11 0.45 26.88
CA ASP A 467 -4.58 0.90 25.57
C ASP A 467 -4.03 2.30 25.22
N ALA A 468 -3.98 3.20 26.21
CA ALA A 468 -3.36 4.52 26.04
C ALA A 468 -1.86 4.41 25.70
N ASP A 469 -1.14 3.46 26.30
CA ASP A 469 0.27 3.21 26.00
C ASP A 469 0.47 2.71 24.57
N VAL A 470 -0.42 1.83 24.07
CA VAL A 470 -0.41 1.40 22.66
C VAL A 470 -0.69 2.60 21.74
N LEU A 471 -1.68 3.43 22.04
CA LEU A 471 -1.96 4.65 21.28
C LEU A 471 -0.77 5.65 21.30
N CYS A 472 -0.06 5.74 22.43
CA CYS A 472 1.18 6.52 22.55
C CYS A 472 2.29 5.94 21.67
N ALA A 473 2.39 4.63 21.62
CA ALA A 473 3.37 3.97 20.79
C ALA A 473 3.15 4.30 19.31
N HIS A 474 1.92 4.47 18.85
CA HIS A 474 1.58 4.87 17.46
C HIS A 474 1.56 6.39 17.20
N SER A 475 2.02 7.21 18.16
CA SER A 475 1.99 8.68 18.08
C SER A 475 0.59 9.28 17.82
N ILE A 476 -0.48 8.59 18.20
CA ILE A 476 -1.85 9.12 18.09
C ILE A 476 -2.14 10.04 19.28
N ILE A 477 -1.72 9.59 20.46
CA ILE A 477 -1.73 10.36 21.70
C ILE A 477 -0.29 10.48 22.22
N HIS A 478 -0.05 11.38 23.17
CA HIS A 478 1.26 11.64 23.74
C HIS A 478 1.19 11.58 25.26
N CYS A 479 2.22 11.00 25.89
CA CYS A 479 2.35 11.00 27.34
C CYS A 479 3.31 12.12 27.77
N GLU A 480 2.76 13.18 28.36
CA GLU A 480 3.49 14.32 28.90
C GLU A 480 3.39 14.31 30.43
N GLY A 481 4.46 13.83 31.08
CA GLY A 481 4.45 13.63 32.53
C GLY A 481 3.43 12.57 32.92
N ASN A 482 2.32 13.01 33.54
CA ASN A 482 1.21 12.13 33.95
C ASN A 482 -0.06 12.34 33.12
N ARG A 483 0.04 12.95 31.93
CA ARG A 483 -1.10 13.27 31.08
C ARG A 483 -0.98 12.62 29.71
N PHE A 484 -2.10 12.07 29.25
CA PHE A 484 -2.30 11.66 27.88
C PHE A 484 -2.95 12.80 27.10
N THR A 485 -2.23 13.37 26.14
CA THR A 485 -2.64 14.51 25.32
C THR A 485 -2.76 14.11 23.84
N ILE A 486 -3.45 14.93 23.05
CA ILE A 486 -3.61 14.74 21.61
C ILE A 486 -3.30 16.07 20.92
N LEU A 487 -2.48 16.04 19.87
CA LEU A 487 -2.23 17.22 19.05
C LEU A 487 -3.54 17.76 18.46
N ALA A 488 -3.71 19.07 18.51
CA ALA A 488 -4.89 19.79 18.07
C ALA A 488 -5.41 19.34 16.69
N PRO A 489 -4.58 19.15 15.65
CA PRO A 489 -5.08 18.65 14.36
C PRO A 489 -5.80 17.29 14.45
N VAL A 490 -5.25 16.34 15.21
CA VAL A 490 -5.85 15.01 15.40
C VAL A 490 -7.14 15.15 16.21
N ARG A 491 -7.12 15.98 17.25
CA ARG A 491 -8.27 16.28 18.11
C ARG A 491 -9.42 16.92 17.32
N LEU A 492 -9.13 17.89 16.45
CA LEU A 492 -10.10 18.56 15.58
C LEU A 492 -10.75 17.59 14.61
N TYR A 493 -9.93 16.72 14.01
CA TYR A 493 -10.41 15.68 13.12
C TYR A 493 -11.32 14.66 13.84
N LEU A 494 -10.91 14.18 15.01
CA LEU A 494 -11.71 13.27 15.82
C LEU A 494 -13.01 13.92 16.30
N GLY A 495 -12.95 15.18 16.76
CA GLY A 495 -14.12 15.93 17.19
C GLY A 495 -15.12 16.21 16.06
N HIS A 496 -14.66 16.31 14.82
CA HIS A 496 -15.54 16.42 13.64
C HIS A 496 -16.23 15.08 13.32
N LYS A 497 -15.51 13.96 13.39
CA LYS A 497 -16.07 12.62 13.15
C LYS A 497 -16.98 12.12 14.28
N ALA A 498 -16.64 12.44 15.52
CA ALA A 498 -17.35 12.03 16.73
C ALA A 498 -17.60 13.26 17.62
N PRO A 499 -18.59 14.11 17.27
CA PRO A 499 -18.86 15.36 17.98
C PRO A 499 -19.39 15.17 19.41
N ASN A 500 -19.93 13.99 19.71
CA ASN A 500 -20.32 13.60 21.06
C ASN A 500 -19.48 12.38 21.44
N PRO A 501 -18.61 12.46 22.46
CA PRO A 501 -17.86 11.31 22.93
C PRO A 501 -18.79 10.32 23.64
N ASP A 502 -18.31 9.11 23.89
CA ASP A 502 -19.05 8.08 24.64
C ASP A 502 -19.66 8.62 25.94
N ALA A 503 -20.98 8.46 26.08
CA ALA A 503 -21.74 9.02 27.19
C ALA A 503 -21.35 8.40 28.54
N GLY A 504 -21.01 7.11 28.56
CA GLY A 504 -20.62 6.38 29.77
C GLY A 504 -19.28 6.88 30.30
N PHE A 505 -18.26 6.91 29.44
CA PHE A 505 -16.93 7.40 29.80
C PHE A 505 -16.96 8.89 30.16
N LEU A 506 -17.70 9.70 29.40
CA LEU A 506 -17.86 11.12 29.72
C LEU A 506 -18.52 11.31 31.08
N ASN A 507 -19.52 10.49 31.44
CA ASN A 507 -20.17 10.57 32.74
C ASN A 507 -19.24 10.17 33.89
N THR A 508 -18.41 9.15 33.71
CA THR A 508 -17.37 8.79 34.68
C THR A 508 -16.44 9.97 34.95
N ILE A 509 -15.93 10.61 33.90
CA ILE A 509 -15.04 11.77 34.03
C ILE A 509 -15.77 12.99 34.61
N ARG A 510 -17.02 13.25 34.20
CA ARG A 510 -17.86 14.32 34.75
C ARG A 510 -18.01 14.19 36.26
N ASN A 511 -18.37 13.01 36.74
CA ASN A 511 -18.54 12.75 38.17
C ASN A 511 -17.24 13.01 38.94
N ILE A 512 -16.09 12.68 38.36
CA ILE A 512 -14.79 13.00 38.96
C ILE A 512 -14.60 14.52 39.06
N TYR A 513 -14.72 15.26 37.96
CA TYR A 513 -14.52 16.72 37.98
C TYR A 513 -15.50 17.44 38.91
N TYR A 514 -16.80 17.09 38.87
CA TYR A 514 -17.81 17.78 39.68
C TYR A 514 -17.66 17.46 41.17
N ARG A 515 -17.25 16.24 41.51
CA ARG A 515 -16.89 15.88 42.89
C ARG A 515 -15.67 16.65 43.38
N GLU A 516 -14.65 16.81 42.55
CA GLU A 516 -13.46 17.60 42.90
C GLU A 516 -13.78 19.09 43.06
N LEU A 517 -14.63 19.65 42.18
CA LEU A 517 -15.15 21.03 42.27
C LEU A 517 -16.09 21.27 43.46
N SER A 518 -16.63 20.20 44.05
CA SER A 518 -17.45 20.26 45.27
C SER A 518 -16.65 19.92 46.53
N GLY A 519 -15.36 19.60 46.39
CA GLY A 519 -14.47 19.22 47.48
C GLY A 519 -13.90 20.41 48.26
N PRO A 520 -12.92 20.15 49.14
CA PRO A 520 -12.18 21.17 49.90
C PRO A 520 -11.57 22.24 48.98
N ILE A 521 -11.39 23.45 49.50
CA ILE A 521 -10.92 24.60 48.70
C ILE A 521 -9.57 24.34 48.03
N GLU A 522 -8.65 23.67 48.73
CA GLU A 522 -7.32 23.33 48.23
C GLU A 522 -7.40 22.45 46.98
N ARG A 523 -8.33 21.47 47.00
CA ARG A 523 -8.53 20.55 45.88
C ARG A 523 -9.17 21.24 44.68
N ARG A 524 -10.10 22.17 44.92
CA ARG A 524 -10.75 22.97 43.88
C ARG A 524 -9.76 23.90 43.18
N GLN A 525 -8.94 24.59 43.97
CA GLN A 525 -7.91 25.49 43.47
C GLN A 525 -6.85 24.74 42.66
N ALA A 526 -6.33 23.63 43.18
CA ALA A 526 -5.37 22.78 42.46
C ALA A 526 -5.95 22.25 41.14
N LEU A 527 -7.22 21.85 41.11
CA LEU A 527 -7.90 21.43 39.89
C LEU A 527 -7.97 22.56 38.86
N VAL A 528 -8.37 23.76 39.26
CA VAL A 528 -8.51 24.89 38.33
C VAL A 528 -7.15 25.39 37.84
N GLU A 529 -6.13 25.42 38.69
CA GLU A 529 -4.77 25.78 38.27
C GLU A 529 -4.25 24.84 37.17
N ALA A 530 -4.50 23.53 37.34
CA ALA A 530 -4.01 22.50 36.44
C ALA A 530 -4.90 22.29 35.19
N GLU A 531 -6.22 22.40 35.31
CA GLU A 531 -7.19 21.83 34.34
C GLU A 531 -8.40 22.73 34.06
N ASP A 532 -8.23 24.03 34.21
CA ASP A 532 -9.25 25.04 33.92
C ASP A 532 -9.92 24.89 32.55
N VAL A 533 -9.16 24.59 31.49
CA VAL A 533 -9.72 24.47 30.13
C VAL A 533 -10.56 23.21 29.98
N ASN A 534 -10.14 22.10 30.61
CA ASN A 534 -10.93 20.86 30.64
C ASN A 534 -12.25 21.04 31.40
N VAL A 535 -12.19 21.68 32.59
CA VAL A 535 -13.37 21.96 33.42
C VAL A 535 -14.35 22.87 32.67
N GLU A 536 -13.85 23.95 32.08
CA GLU A 536 -14.65 24.87 31.28
C GLU A 536 -15.33 24.16 30.09
N ARG A 537 -14.59 23.30 29.39
CA ARG A 537 -15.10 22.55 28.24
C ARG A 537 -16.26 21.63 28.63
N LEU A 538 -16.13 20.92 29.76
CA LEU A 538 -17.17 20.02 30.26
C LEU A 538 -18.45 20.78 30.64
N ILE A 539 -18.30 21.89 31.38
CA ILE A 539 -19.44 22.72 31.80
C ILE A 539 -20.16 23.33 30.58
N ALA A 540 -19.40 23.85 29.62
CA ALA A 540 -19.96 24.40 28.37
C ALA A 540 -20.74 23.33 27.59
N PHE A 541 -20.21 22.10 27.53
CA PHE A 541 -20.89 20.99 26.89
C PHE A 541 -22.19 20.62 27.58
N ASP A 542 -22.19 20.52 28.91
CA ASP A 542 -23.38 20.17 29.69
C ASP A 542 -24.48 21.26 29.56
N PHE A 543 -24.10 22.54 29.55
CA PHE A 543 -25.06 23.63 29.28
C PHE A 543 -25.64 23.55 27.87
N ASN A 544 -24.81 23.33 26.84
CA ASN A 544 -25.27 23.20 25.46
C ASN A 544 -26.25 22.03 25.26
N LYS A 545 -26.09 20.96 26.04
CA LYS A 545 -26.96 19.77 25.98
C LYS A 545 -28.10 19.79 26.99
N ALA A 546 -28.18 20.81 27.84
CA ALA A 546 -29.11 20.89 28.97
C ALA A 546 -29.05 19.65 29.90
N ILE A 547 -27.85 19.09 30.12
CA ILE A 547 -27.62 17.90 30.95
C ILE A 547 -27.34 18.34 32.40
N ASN A 548 -28.03 17.73 33.37
CA ASN A 548 -27.81 17.91 34.81
C ASN A 548 -27.63 19.37 35.22
N LEU A 549 -28.54 20.25 34.76
CA LEU A 549 -28.40 21.70 34.85
C LEU A 549 -28.09 22.20 36.27
N ASP A 550 -28.64 21.58 37.30
CA ASP A 550 -28.37 21.96 38.70
C ASP A 550 -26.92 21.67 39.11
N ASP A 551 -26.41 20.48 38.80
CA ASP A 551 -25.02 20.10 39.07
C ASP A 551 -24.05 20.94 38.24
N SER A 552 -24.34 21.10 36.95
CA SER A 552 -23.56 21.93 36.02
C SER A 552 -23.53 23.39 36.47
N SER A 553 -24.62 23.91 37.04
CA SER A 553 -24.67 25.28 37.59
C SER A 553 -23.86 25.43 38.88
N ARG A 554 -23.91 24.44 39.78
CA ARG A 554 -23.06 24.40 40.98
C ARG A 554 -21.58 24.32 40.62
N ALA A 555 -21.24 23.42 39.69
CA ALA A 555 -19.89 23.26 39.17
C ALA A 555 -19.40 24.55 38.48
N CYS A 556 -20.23 25.19 37.66
CA CYS A 556 -19.94 26.47 37.03
C CYS A 556 -19.65 27.58 38.05
N THR A 557 -20.48 27.68 39.10
CA THR A 557 -20.24 28.67 40.16
C THR A 557 -18.89 28.44 40.83
N SER A 558 -18.63 27.21 41.27
CA SER A 558 -17.39 26.84 41.94
C SER A 558 -16.17 27.06 41.04
N PHE A 559 -16.29 26.72 39.75
CA PHE A 559 -15.24 26.93 38.76
C PHE A 559 -14.90 28.41 38.58
N LEU A 560 -15.91 29.27 38.33
CA LEU A 560 -15.69 30.69 38.08
C LEU A 560 -15.10 31.42 39.30
N ASP A 561 -15.54 31.05 40.52
CA ASP A 561 -14.98 31.60 41.77
C ASP A 561 -13.50 31.27 41.90
N ASN A 562 -13.12 30.00 41.69
CA ASN A 562 -11.74 29.56 41.81
C ASN A 562 -10.87 30.04 40.63
N LEU A 563 -11.42 30.16 39.42
CA LEU A 563 -10.71 30.69 38.26
C LEU A 563 -10.32 32.15 38.48
N ALA A 564 -11.24 32.97 39.02
CA ALA A 564 -10.97 34.37 39.31
C ALA A 564 -9.86 34.56 40.37
N ILE A 565 -9.70 33.59 41.28
CA ILE A 565 -8.72 33.64 42.37
C ILE A 565 -7.36 33.10 41.92
N CYS A 566 -7.34 31.88 41.36
CA CYS A 566 -6.10 31.15 41.12
C CYS A 566 -5.51 31.38 39.73
N LYS A 567 -6.35 31.62 38.71
CA LYS A 567 -5.91 31.69 37.31
C LYS A 567 -6.80 32.62 36.48
N PRO A 568 -6.79 33.94 36.75
CA PRO A 568 -7.73 34.87 36.14
C PRO A 568 -7.51 34.97 34.63
N ARG A 569 -8.52 34.57 33.85
CA ARG A 569 -8.54 34.67 32.38
C ARG A 569 -9.96 34.81 31.84
N VAL A 570 -10.07 35.14 30.56
CA VAL A 570 -11.36 35.18 29.84
C VAL A 570 -11.92 33.77 29.71
N THR A 571 -13.24 33.65 29.82
CA THR A 571 -14.00 32.40 29.72
C THR A 571 -15.12 32.52 28.70
N ILE A 572 -15.43 31.43 28.00
CA ILE A 572 -16.58 31.35 27.08
C ILE A 572 -17.91 31.23 27.84
N LEU A 573 -17.87 30.72 29.08
CA LEU A 573 -19.07 30.46 29.89
C LEU A 573 -19.82 31.76 30.18
N THR A 574 -19.13 32.88 30.38
CA THR A 574 -19.81 34.17 30.63
C THR A 574 -20.71 34.63 29.49
N THR A 575 -20.37 34.28 28.24
CA THR A 575 -21.20 34.60 27.08
C THR A 575 -22.38 33.63 27.02
N MET A 576 -22.12 32.33 27.17
CA MET A 576 -23.17 31.30 27.14
C MET A 576 -24.23 31.49 28.23
N LEU A 577 -23.81 31.87 29.44
CA LEU A 577 -24.71 32.12 30.56
C LEU A 577 -25.68 33.28 30.32
N ARG A 578 -25.33 34.24 29.44
CA ARG A 578 -26.23 35.35 29.05
C ARG A 578 -27.28 34.92 28.03
N GLU A 579 -27.02 33.85 27.28
CA GLU A 579 -27.88 33.34 26.22
C GLU A 579 -28.88 32.27 26.72
N LEU A 580 -28.68 31.74 27.94
CA LEU A 580 -29.60 30.76 28.53
C LEU A 580 -30.97 31.38 28.86
N PRO A 581 -32.09 30.73 28.48
CA PRO A 581 -33.42 31.21 28.83
C PRO A 581 -33.61 31.17 30.36
N VAL A 582 -33.79 32.34 30.97
CA VAL A 582 -34.00 32.49 32.42
C VAL A 582 -35.37 31.92 32.81
N ARG A 583 -35.46 30.60 32.97
CA ARG A 583 -36.61 29.91 33.57
C ARG A 583 -36.19 28.67 34.35
N SER A 584 -35.35 28.80 35.37
CA SER A 584 -35.29 27.82 36.48
C SER A 584 -34.62 28.41 37.74
N SER A 585 -35.03 27.90 38.90
CA SER A 585 -34.77 28.30 40.29
C SER A 585 -33.36 28.77 40.71
N GLY A 586 -33.35 29.74 41.64
CA GLY A 586 -32.33 30.02 42.68
C GLY A 586 -30.87 30.14 42.28
N ILE A 587 -30.22 29.00 41.98
CA ILE A 587 -28.78 28.90 41.71
C ILE A 587 -28.46 29.35 40.28
N LEU A 588 -29.30 29.00 39.31
CA LEU A 588 -29.18 29.45 37.92
C LEU A 588 -29.22 30.99 37.81
N ALA A 589 -30.10 31.64 38.59
CA ALA A 589 -30.17 33.10 38.66
C ALA A 589 -28.89 33.74 39.26
N LYS A 590 -28.21 33.05 40.19
CA LYS A 590 -26.94 33.53 40.78
C LYS A 590 -25.79 33.43 39.78
N VAL A 591 -25.78 32.39 38.94
CA VAL A 591 -24.78 32.17 37.89
C VAL A 591 -24.97 33.14 36.72
N THR A 592 -26.20 33.36 36.27
CA THR A 592 -26.51 34.32 35.18
C THR A 592 -26.35 35.78 35.62
N GLY A 593 -26.44 36.06 36.92
CA GLY A 593 -26.21 37.38 37.52
C GLY A 593 -24.74 37.76 37.75
N TRP A 594 -23.78 36.92 37.37
CA TRP A 594 -22.35 37.19 37.57
C TRP A 594 -21.89 38.39 36.71
N PRO A 595 -21.42 39.50 37.31
CA PRO A 595 -20.94 40.64 36.53
C PRO A 595 -19.64 40.24 35.81
N ALA A 596 -19.55 40.52 34.51
CA ALA A 596 -18.31 40.40 33.77
C ALA A 596 -17.25 41.31 34.42
N ARG A 597 -16.41 40.75 35.29
CA ARG A 597 -15.18 41.40 35.75
C ARG A 597 -14.13 41.33 34.64
N SER A 598 -14.45 41.91 33.48
CA SER A 598 -13.48 42.30 32.47
C SER A 598 -13.07 43.74 32.75
N LYS A 599 -12.34 43.97 33.84
CA LYS A 599 -11.39 45.09 33.88
C LYS A 599 -10.02 44.48 33.93
N ALA A 600 -9.23 44.80 32.91
CA ALA A 600 -7.83 44.46 32.77
C ALA A 600 -7.14 44.47 34.14
N VAL A 601 -6.51 43.35 34.49
CA VAL A 601 -5.56 43.27 35.60
C VAL A 601 -4.38 44.18 35.20
N SER A 602 -4.52 45.47 35.49
CA SER A 602 -3.41 46.40 35.55
C SER A 602 -2.51 45.92 36.68
N LEU A 603 -1.37 45.34 36.33
CA LEU A 603 -0.22 45.16 37.23
C LEU A 603 0.06 46.44 38.01
N ARG A 604 -0.40 46.51 39.26
CA ARG A 604 0.16 47.43 40.27
C ARG A 604 0.56 46.63 41.50
N LYS A 605 1.87 46.38 41.54
CA LYS A 605 2.80 46.17 42.67
C LYS A 605 2.20 45.68 44.00
N LYS A 606 2.73 44.52 44.43
CA LYS A 606 2.93 44.06 45.82
C LYS A 606 3.02 45.20 46.84
N THR A 607 2.25 45.11 47.93
CA THR A 607 2.78 45.06 49.32
C THR A 607 1.66 44.82 50.36
N LEU A 608 1.92 43.87 51.28
CA LEU A 608 1.55 43.86 52.72
C LEU A 608 0.04 43.89 53.08
N LEU A 609 -0.53 43.07 53.98
CA LEU A 609 -0.04 42.49 55.22
C LEU A 609 -0.98 41.36 55.70
N VAL A 610 -0.38 40.35 56.31
CA VAL A 610 -0.97 39.31 57.15
C VAL A 610 -1.58 39.92 58.42
N LYS A 611 -2.77 39.44 58.82
CA LYS A 611 -3.45 39.40 60.15
C LYS A 611 -4.97 39.45 59.87
N SER A 612 -5.85 38.62 60.38
CA SER A 612 -5.85 37.79 61.57
C SER A 612 -7.06 36.83 61.50
N ALA A 613 -6.88 35.63 62.03
CA ALA A 613 -7.94 34.67 62.34
C ALA A 613 -8.96 35.24 63.35
N GLY A 614 -10.17 34.68 63.34
CA GLY A 614 -11.07 34.76 64.50
C GLY A 614 -12.56 34.81 64.14
N THR A 615 -13.23 33.67 64.33
CA THR A 615 -14.59 33.54 64.91
C THR A 615 -15.72 34.41 64.36
N LEU A 616 -16.74 33.79 63.75
CA LEU A 616 -17.97 33.42 64.48
C LEU A 616 -18.92 32.65 63.56
N ALA A 617 -19.34 31.48 64.04
CA ALA A 617 -20.51 30.78 63.58
C ALA A 617 -21.78 31.39 64.20
N SER A 618 -22.91 31.07 63.58
CA SER A 618 -24.30 31.13 64.07
C SER A 618 -25.18 32.32 63.66
N SER A 619 -26.33 31.92 63.10
CA SER A 619 -27.62 32.60 63.08
C SER A 619 -27.76 33.94 62.35
N ILE A 620 -28.50 33.94 61.24
CA ILE A 620 -29.84 34.54 61.19
C ILE A 620 -30.59 34.03 59.93
N ARG A 621 -31.82 33.61 60.22
CA ARG A 621 -32.85 33.13 59.30
C ARG A 621 -33.61 34.33 58.72
N ARG A 622 -34.04 34.19 57.46
CA ARG A 622 -35.19 34.81 56.76
C ARG A 622 -35.07 36.23 56.14
N SER A 623 -35.43 36.21 54.86
CA SER A 623 -36.22 37.18 54.07
C SER A 623 -35.69 38.58 53.76
N THR A 624 -35.35 38.77 52.48
CA THR A 624 -35.87 39.81 51.56
C THR A 624 -36.37 41.13 52.14
N LEU A 625 -35.69 42.22 51.77
CA LEU A 625 -36.18 43.55 51.33
C LEU A 625 -34.93 44.38 50.92
N THR A 626 -34.57 44.41 49.64
CA THR A 626 -34.73 45.55 48.70
C THR A 626 -34.08 46.89 49.09
N SER A 627 -33.15 47.31 48.22
CA SER A 627 -33.13 48.65 47.60
C SER A 627 -33.10 49.88 48.52
N THR A 628 -31.90 50.31 48.93
CA THR A 628 -31.51 51.75 48.98
C THR A 628 -30.06 51.89 49.45
N PHE A 629 -29.06 51.68 48.58
CA PHE A 629 -27.72 52.20 48.91
C PHE A 629 -26.75 52.46 47.74
N LEU A 630 -27.12 52.21 46.48
CA LEU A 630 -26.23 52.45 45.33
C LEU A 630 -26.90 53.34 44.27
N ARG A 631 -27.32 54.54 44.66
CA ARG A 631 -27.72 55.61 43.73
C ARG A 631 -26.91 56.90 43.85
N THR A 632 -25.78 56.89 44.55
CA THR A 632 -25.05 58.14 44.83
C THR A 632 -23.54 57.98 44.74
N LEU A 633 -22.99 57.61 43.58
CA LEU A 633 -21.59 57.94 43.26
C LEU A 633 -21.30 57.84 41.75
N PHE A 634 -21.78 58.80 40.95
CA PHE A 634 -21.30 58.97 39.57
C PHE A 634 -21.38 60.44 39.12
N VAL A 635 -20.45 61.28 39.57
CA VAL A 635 -20.14 62.60 38.99
C VAL A 635 -18.65 62.93 39.20
N ARG A 636 -17.99 63.45 38.15
CA ARG A 636 -16.58 63.94 38.02
C ARG A 636 -15.51 62.83 37.94
N VAL A 637 -14.66 62.72 36.91
CA VAL A 637 -13.73 63.74 36.36
C VAL A 637 -13.42 63.55 34.85
N ASN A 638 -13.24 64.71 34.19
CA ASN A 638 -12.72 65.12 32.86
C ASN A 638 -11.48 64.39 32.28
N LEU A 639 -11.41 64.12 30.95
CA LEU A 639 -10.81 64.85 29.78
C LEU A 639 -9.27 64.74 29.59
N GLN A 640 -8.86 64.83 28.30
CA GLN A 640 -7.52 64.95 27.66
C GLN A 640 -6.95 63.62 27.09
N ASN A 641 -6.57 63.43 25.81
CA ASN A 641 -6.15 64.26 24.65
C ASN A 641 -6.60 63.56 23.32
N SER A 642 -7.29 64.18 22.34
CA SER A 642 -6.79 64.86 21.11
C SER A 642 -5.68 64.10 20.34
N THR A 643 -5.75 63.80 19.03
CA THR A 643 -5.89 64.74 17.88
C THR A 643 -6.37 64.06 16.56
N LEU A 644 -7.28 64.74 15.84
CA LEU A 644 -7.60 64.63 14.39
C LEU A 644 -6.61 65.51 13.56
N PRO A 645 -6.52 65.48 12.19
CA PRO A 645 -7.52 66.01 11.22
C PRO A 645 -7.81 65.05 10.02
N ILE A 646 -9.05 64.90 9.49
CA ILE A 646 -9.85 65.77 8.59
C ILE A 646 -9.27 65.83 7.15
N GLU A 647 -9.97 65.34 6.10
CA GLU A 647 -10.85 66.13 5.19
C GLU A 647 -11.32 65.40 3.88
N ASN A 648 -12.59 65.61 3.50
CA ASN A 648 -13.18 65.77 2.14
C ASN A 648 -13.11 64.63 1.08
N LEU A 649 -14.08 64.34 0.20
CA LEU A 649 -15.24 65.06 -0.37
C LEU A 649 -16.21 64.03 -1.04
N ARG A 650 -17.52 64.21 -0.82
CA ARG A 650 -18.73 64.05 -1.68
C ARG A 650 -18.64 63.17 -2.97
N THR A 651 -19.62 62.35 -3.38
CA THR A 651 -21.04 62.65 -3.73
C THR A 651 -21.79 61.37 -4.15
N SER A 652 -23.14 61.44 -4.11
CA SER A 652 -24.11 60.80 -5.05
C SER A 652 -24.53 59.35 -4.79
N THR A 653 -25.57 59.11 -3.98
CA THR A 653 -27.02 58.97 -4.32
C THR A 653 -27.48 57.61 -4.88
N ASN A 654 -28.13 56.87 -3.97
CA ASN A 654 -29.38 56.10 -4.07
C ASN A 654 -29.51 54.81 -4.94
N PRO A 655 -30.26 53.79 -4.45
CA PRO A 655 -30.32 52.43 -4.98
C PRO A 655 -31.59 52.13 -5.81
N ARG A 656 -31.57 50.98 -6.50
CA ARG A 656 -32.69 50.23 -7.13
C ARG A 656 -33.35 50.83 -8.38
N ARG A 657 -33.18 50.13 -9.52
CA ARG A 657 -34.22 49.71 -10.51
C ARG A 657 -33.53 48.89 -11.62
N LEU A 658 -33.77 47.57 -11.71
CA LEU A 658 -34.84 46.90 -12.46
C LEU A 658 -34.78 47.07 -14.00
N ARG A 659 -34.36 45.96 -14.65
CA ARG A 659 -34.83 45.36 -15.91
C ARG A 659 -34.65 46.09 -17.27
N GLN A 660 -33.80 45.45 -18.08
CA GLN A 660 -34.02 44.88 -19.43
C GLN A 660 -34.23 45.78 -20.67
N LEU A 661 -33.78 45.18 -21.80
CA LEU A 661 -33.96 45.48 -23.24
C LEU A 661 -32.80 46.30 -23.85
N LYS A 662 -32.19 45.99 -25.01
CA LYS A 662 -32.58 45.20 -26.20
C LYS A 662 -31.32 45.04 -27.12
N THR A 663 -30.96 43.83 -27.56
CA THR A 663 -31.14 43.22 -28.91
C THR A 663 -30.35 43.79 -30.11
N ALA A 664 -29.74 42.87 -30.87
CA ALA A 664 -29.83 42.72 -32.33
C ALA A 664 -29.24 41.34 -32.70
N ALA A 665 -29.64 40.58 -33.72
CA ALA A 665 -30.88 40.31 -34.45
C ALA A 665 -30.59 39.01 -35.23
N ARG A 666 -31.56 38.11 -35.39
CA ARG A 666 -31.53 36.95 -36.34
C ARG A 666 -32.28 37.31 -37.63
N PRO A 667 -32.11 36.55 -38.72
CA PRO A 667 -33.26 35.77 -39.26
C PRO A 667 -32.87 34.31 -39.63
N PHE A 668 -33.63 33.26 -39.26
CA PHE A 668 -34.77 32.59 -39.96
C PHE A 668 -34.33 31.70 -41.15
N LEU A 669 -34.67 30.41 -41.34
CA LEU A 669 -35.80 29.51 -41.01
C LEU A 669 -35.31 28.02 -40.89
N ARG A 670 -35.74 27.19 -39.92
CA ARG A 670 -36.92 26.27 -39.88
C ARG A 670 -36.81 25.13 -40.92
N ILE A 671 -36.82 23.82 -40.60
CA ILE A 671 -37.91 23.00 -40.02
C ILE A 671 -37.38 21.67 -39.40
N ASN A 672 -38.10 21.20 -38.37
CA ASN A 672 -38.08 19.92 -37.63
C ASN A 672 -37.58 18.63 -38.31
N ARG A 673 -36.82 17.81 -37.55
CA ARG A 673 -37.24 16.50 -36.95
C ARG A 673 -36.03 15.87 -36.21
N GLN A 674 -36.22 15.47 -34.94
CA GLN A 674 -35.36 14.49 -34.25
C GLN A 674 -36.11 13.13 -34.26
N PRO A 675 -35.47 11.98 -33.95
CA PRO A 675 -34.03 11.72 -33.78
C PRO A 675 -33.56 10.51 -34.61
N LEU A 676 -32.34 10.51 -35.14
CA LEU A 676 -31.65 9.25 -35.44
C LEU A 676 -30.24 9.31 -34.83
N SER A 677 -30.02 8.38 -33.92
CA SER A 677 -28.76 8.02 -33.32
C SER A 677 -27.72 7.73 -34.40
N THR A 678 -26.74 8.62 -34.56
CA THR A 678 -25.46 8.30 -35.19
C THR A 678 -24.36 8.62 -34.19
N THR A 679 -24.16 7.70 -33.23
CA THR A 679 -22.83 7.51 -32.67
C THR A 679 -21.94 7.11 -33.84
N THR A 680 -21.14 8.04 -34.33
CA THR A 680 -19.89 7.73 -35.00
C THR A 680 -19.12 6.78 -34.08
N PRO A 681 -18.86 5.52 -34.46
CA PRO A 681 -17.88 4.75 -33.73
C PRO A 681 -16.53 5.43 -34.01
N THR A 682 -15.95 6.02 -32.97
CA THR A 682 -14.51 6.18 -32.87
C THR A 682 -13.90 4.83 -33.24
N ALA A 683 -13.39 4.71 -34.47
CA ALA A 683 -12.68 3.54 -34.93
C ALA A 683 -11.34 3.50 -34.18
N THR A 684 -11.34 2.82 -33.05
CA THR A 684 -10.13 2.34 -32.38
C THR A 684 -9.37 1.50 -33.41
N ILE A 685 -8.22 1.99 -33.88
CA ILE A 685 -7.36 1.25 -34.80
C ILE A 685 -6.81 0.04 -34.03
N LYS A 686 -7.48 -1.12 -34.12
CA LYS A 686 -6.96 -2.43 -33.68
C LYS A 686 -5.81 -2.81 -34.61
N ARG A 687 -4.56 -2.78 -34.13
CA ARG A 687 -3.36 -3.18 -34.90
C ARG A 687 -2.86 -4.59 -34.52
N ILE A 688 -3.78 -5.54 -34.48
CA ILE A 688 -3.49 -6.98 -34.57
C ILE A 688 -4.19 -7.45 -35.83
N HIS A 689 -3.44 -8.03 -36.77
CA HIS A 689 -4.00 -8.47 -38.05
C HIS A 689 -4.69 -9.81 -37.86
N SER A 690 -6.01 -9.84 -37.97
CA SER A 690 -6.72 -11.12 -38.07
C SER A 690 -6.52 -11.68 -39.48
N CYS A 691 -6.08 -12.92 -39.57
CA CYS A 691 -5.87 -13.61 -40.83
C CYS A 691 -6.82 -14.80 -40.97
N ALA A 692 -7.60 -14.80 -42.05
CA ALA A 692 -8.61 -15.81 -42.32
C ALA A 692 -8.30 -16.70 -43.53
N SER A 693 -7.16 -16.51 -44.21
CA SER A 693 -6.78 -17.30 -45.40
C SER A 693 -5.27 -17.37 -45.62
N LEU A 694 -4.81 -18.40 -46.32
CA LEU A 694 -3.40 -18.56 -46.67
C LEU A 694 -2.82 -17.43 -47.54
N PRO A 695 -3.52 -16.92 -48.58
CA PRO A 695 -3.03 -15.77 -49.35
C PRO A 695 -2.87 -14.49 -48.53
N SER A 696 -3.82 -14.20 -47.63
CA SER A 696 -3.71 -13.05 -46.72
C SER A 696 -2.54 -13.20 -45.74
N PHE A 697 -2.24 -14.43 -45.32
CA PHE A 697 -1.10 -14.68 -44.44
C PHE A 697 0.23 -14.44 -45.16
N TYR A 698 0.35 -14.91 -46.41
CA TYR A 698 1.54 -14.66 -47.22
C TYR A 698 1.74 -13.16 -47.55
N SER A 699 0.67 -12.39 -47.78
CA SER A 699 0.77 -10.92 -47.95
C SER A 699 1.39 -10.26 -46.72
N LEU A 700 0.94 -10.65 -45.51
CA LEU A 700 1.48 -10.12 -44.25
C LEU A 700 2.95 -10.49 -44.03
N LEU A 701 3.34 -11.70 -44.44
CA LEU A 701 4.75 -12.14 -44.39
C LEU A 701 5.64 -11.39 -45.39
N GLN A 702 5.08 -10.86 -46.48
CA GLN A 702 5.80 -10.05 -47.47
C GLN A 702 5.85 -8.57 -47.10
N GLU A 703 4.78 -8.04 -46.52
CA GLU A 703 4.66 -6.64 -46.09
C GLU A 703 5.53 -6.33 -44.87
N HIS A 704 5.80 -7.31 -44.01
CA HIS A 704 6.52 -7.12 -42.76
C HIS A 704 7.77 -7.99 -42.66
N HIS A 705 8.91 -7.37 -42.34
CA HIS A 705 10.18 -8.07 -42.17
C HIS A 705 10.16 -9.04 -40.98
N GLY A 706 9.43 -8.73 -39.91
CA GLY A 706 9.20 -9.62 -38.78
C GLY A 706 7.70 -9.82 -38.54
N VAL A 707 7.26 -11.07 -38.35
CA VAL A 707 5.85 -11.39 -38.05
C VAL A 707 5.77 -12.37 -36.89
N LEU A 708 5.00 -12.02 -35.86
CA LEU A 708 4.62 -12.92 -34.77
C LEU A 708 3.17 -13.34 -34.95
N ALA A 709 2.95 -14.63 -35.25
CA ALA A 709 1.63 -15.21 -35.48
C ALA A 709 1.15 -16.03 -34.27
N PHE A 710 -0.02 -15.69 -33.76
CA PHE A 710 -0.73 -16.39 -32.70
C PHE A 710 -1.85 -17.28 -33.28
N PHE A 711 -1.69 -18.59 -33.19
CA PHE A 711 -2.66 -19.59 -33.60
C PHE A 711 -3.53 -20.01 -32.41
N THR A 712 -4.83 -19.79 -32.54
CA THR A 712 -5.81 -19.91 -31.46
C THR A 712 -7.05 -20.69 -31.90
N THR A 713 -7.84 -21.16 -30.93
CA THR A 713 -9.21 -21.64 -31.13
C THR A 713 -10.09 -21.16 -29.99
N GLU A 714 -11.33 -20.75 -30.29
CA GLU A 714 -12.27 -20.29 -29.26
C GLU A 714 -12.59 -21.35 -28.20
N ILE A 715 -12.53 -22.64 -28.58
CA ILE A 715 -12.89 -23.77 -27.71
C ILE A 715 -11.77 -24.06 -26.70
N CYS A 716 -10.52 -23.68 -27.00
CA CYS A 716 -9.39 -23.94 -26.12
C CYS A 716 -9.29 -22.92 -24.98
N HIS A 717 -9.49 -23.39 -23.74
CA HIS A 717 -9.38 -22.56 -22.54
C HIS A 717 -7.99 -21.91 -22.38
N LEU A 718 -6.91 -22.60 -22.77
CA LEU A 718 -5.55 -22.04 -22.73
C LEU A 718 -5.40 -20.89 -23.75
N SER A 719 -6.04 -20.99 -24.90
CA SER A 719 -6.02 -19.92 -25.90
C SER A 719 -6.77 -18.67 -25.41
N ARG A 720 -7.91 -18.85 -24.73
CA ARG A 720 -8.63 -17.74 -24.06
C ARG A 720 -7.81 -17.06 -22.96
N LYS A 721 -6.97 -17.82 -22.24
CA LYS A 721 -6.04 -17.26 -21.24
C LYS A 721 -4.85 -16.54 -21.88
N ALA A 722 -4.36 -17.01 -23.02
CA ALA A 722 -3.22 -16.41 -23.73
C ALA A 722 -3.61 -15.14 -24.52
N GLN A 723 -4.87 -15.04 -24.96
CA GLN A 723 -5.39 -13.90 -25.74
C GLN A 723 -5.11 -12.52 -25.11
N PRO A 724 -5.47 -12.24 -23.83
CA PRO A 724 -5.21 -10.92 -23.24
C PRO A 724 -3.72 -10.60 -23.12
N LEU A 725 -2.87 -11.61 -22.91
CA LEU A 725 -1.42 -11.45 -22.77
C LEU A 725 -0.75 -11.14 -24.12
N PHE A 726 -1.25 -11.75 -25.21
CA PHE A 726 -0.81 -11.42 -26.57
C PHE A 726 -1.24 -10.01 -26.97
N GLU A 727 -2.45 -9.59 -26.61
CA GLU A 727 -2.96 -8.23 -26.86
C GLU A 727 -2.18 -7.17 -26.09
N GLU A 728 -1.88 -7.42 -24.82
CA GLU A 728 -1.05 -6.53 -23.98
C GLU A 728 0.37 -6.41 -24.55
N PHE A 729 0.98 -7.53 -24.95
CA PHE A 729 2.32 -7.53 -25.54
C PHE A 729 2.39 -6.78 -26.89
N ALA A 730 1.39 -6.98 -27.75
CA ALA A 730 1.27 -6.24 -29.00
C ALA A 730 1.12 -4.74 -28.74
N GLN A 731 0.37 -4.33 -27.71
CA GLN A 731 0.22 -2.92 -27.35
C GLN A 731 1.52 -2.29 -26.84
N ASP A 732 2.26 -2.97 -25.96
CA ASP A 732 3.54 -2.51 -25.41
C ASP A 732 4.57 -2.27 -26.53
N LYS A 733 4.76 -3.24 -27.43
CA LYS A 733 5.76 -3.14 -28.51
C LYS A 733 5.36 -2.20 -29.64
N ASN A 734 4.06 -1.94 -29.82
CA ASN A 734 3.58 -0.96 -30.79
C ASN A 734 3.84 0.49 -30.34
N SER A 735 3.98 0.76 -29.04
CA SER A 735 4.32 2.11 -28.54
C SER A 735 5.77 2.53 -28.84
N ASN A 736 6.65 1.55 -29.08
CA ASN A 736 8.09 1.73 -29.29
C ASN A 736 8.52 1.64 -30.78
N ASN A 737 7.58 1.72 -31.73
CA ASN A 737 7.85 1.67 -33.18
C ASN A 737 8.60 0.38 -33.62
N SER A 738 8.21 -0.77 -33.07
CA SER A 738 8.81 -2.08 -33.35
C SER A 738 8.61 -2.53 -34.81
N PRO A 739 9.61 -3.15 -35.48
CA PRO A 739 9.50 -3.63 -36.88
C PRO A 739 8.70 -4.93 -37.05
N VAL A 740 8.04 -5.43 -36.00
CA VAL A 740 7.35 -6.72 -35.96
C VAL A 740 5.83 -6.55 -36.04
N ALA A 741 5.18 -7.22 -37.00
CA ALA A 741 3.73 -7.28 -37.09
C ALA A 741 3.14 -8.43 -36.26
N PHE A 742 2.02 -8.15 -35.60
CA PHE A 742 1.30 -9.11 -34.77
C PHE A 742 0.07 -9.63 -35.53
N VAL A 743 0.02 -10.95 -35.74
CA VAL A 743 -1.01 -11.62 -36.53
C VAL A 743 -1.73 -12.65 -35.67
N GLN A 744 -3.05 -12.69 -35.75
CA GLN A 744 -3.88 -13.70 -35.08
C GLN A 744 -4.56 -14.57 -36.12
N VAL A 745 -4.45 -15.89 -35.94
CA VAL A 745 -5.08 -16.90 -36.80
C VAL A 745 -5.96 -17.78 -35.91
N ASP A 746 -7.27 -17.59 -35.99
CA ASP A 746 -8.23 -18.49 -35.36
C ASP A 746 -8.51 -19.66 -36.30
N LEU A 747 -8.04 -20.85 -35.91
CA LEU A 747 -8.13 -22.07 -36.73
C LEU A 747 -9.58 -22.53 -36.93
N ASN A 748 -10.52 -22.08 -36.08
CA ASN A 748 -11.94 -22.40 -36.22
C ASN A 748 -12.72 -21.34 -37.00
N ALA A 749 -12.15 -20.16 -37.26
CA ALA A 749 -12.88 -19.05 -37.89
C ALA A 749 -13.21 -19.31 -39.37
N SER A 750 -12.37 -20.03 -40.11
CA SER A 750 -12.66 -20.40 -41.49
C SER A 750 -11.82 -21.61 -41.97
N ARG A 751 -12.26 -22.27 -43.05
CA ARG A 751 -11.45 -23.31 -43.73
C ARG A 751 -10.12 -22.75 -44.24
N GLY A 752 -10.09 -21.47 -44.60
CA GLY A 752 -8.87 -20.78 -45.04
C GLY A 752 -7.86 -20.60 -43.89
N ALA A 753 -8.33 -20.29 -42.67
CA ALA A 753 -7.50 -20.16 -41.48
C ALA A 753 -6.95 -21.52 -41.01
N ALA A 754 -7.78 -22.58 -41.06
CA ALA A 754 -7.35 -23.95 -40.80
C ALA A 754 -6.24 -24.40 -41.76
N ALA A 755 -6.32 -24.03 -43.05
CA ALA A 755 -5.28 -24.32 -44.04
C ALA A 755 -3.95 -23.64 -43.70
N VAL A 756 -3.96 -22.44 -43.11
CA VAL A 756 -2.73 -21.79 -42.60
C VAL A 756 -2.10 -22.61 -41.49
N GLY A 757 -2.91 -23.10 -40.53
CA GLY A 757 -2.42 -23.96 -39.46
C GLY A 757 -1.76 -25.25 -39.97
N ILE A 758 -2.37 -25.90 -40.97
CA ILE A 758 -1.85 -27.12 -41.58
C ILE A 758 -0.51 -26.85 -42.30
N GLU A 759 -0.45 -25.82 -43.14
CA GLU A 759 0.73 -25.45 -43.92
C GLU A 759 1.96 -25.23 -43.02
N PHE A 760 1.77 -24.52 -41.89
CA PHE A 760 2.85 -24.21 -40.97
C PHE A 760 3.03 -25.23 -39.83
N GLY A 761 2.33 -26.36 -39.89
CA GLY A 761 2.50 -27.52 -39.00
C GLY A 761 1.99 -27.33 -37.58
N VAL A 762 0.95 -26.52 -37.38
CA VAL A 762 0.32 -26.26 -36.08
C VAL A 762 -0.55 -27.46 -35.68
N ARG A 763 -0.21 -28.14 -34.59
CA ARG A 763 -0.91 -29.34 -34.10
C ARG A 763 -1.66 -29.16 -32.78
N ALA A 764 -1.46 -28.02 -32.11
CA ALA A 764 -2.13 -27.68 -30.86
C ALA A 764 -2.35 -26.16 -30.78
N THR A 765 -3.31 -25.73 -29.97
CA THR A 765 -3.53 -24.31 -29.64
C THR A 765 -3.51 -24.11 -28.13
N PRO A 766 -2.93 -23.03 -27.60
CA PRO A 766 -2.30 -21.93 -28.33
C PRO A 766 -0.93 -22.29 -28.91
N THR A 767 -0.61 -21.81 -30.12
CA THR A 767 0.74 -21.91 -30.71
C THR A 767 1.18 -20.53 -31.20
N PHE A 768 2.44 -20.16 -30.93
CA PHE A 768 3.05 -18.94 -31.44
C PHE A 768 4.16 -19.29 -32.42
N LEU A 769 4.15 -18.69 -33.60
CA LEU A 769 5.20 -18.84 -34.60
C LEU A 769 5.78 -17.48 -34.96
N PHE A 770 7.10 -17.41 -35.09
CA PHE A 770 7.81 -16.20 -35.50
C PHE A 770 8.41 -16.36 -36.89
N PHE A 771 8.33 -15.31 -37.69
CA PHE A 771 8.81 -15.27 -39.06
C PHE A 771 9.70 -14.05 -39.26
N VAL A 772 10.81 -14.24 -39.97
CA VAL A 772 11.73 -13.17 -40.36
C VAL A 772 12.01 -13.30 -41.85
N GLY A 773 11.84 -12.22 -42.61
CA GLY A 773 12.00 -12.21 -44.07
C GLY A 773 11.09 -13.21 -44.78
N GLY A 774 9.88 -13.45 -44.25
CA GLY A 774 8.91 -14.42 -44.77
C GLY A 774 9.22 -15.89 -44.45
N MET A 775 10.32 -16.20 -43.75
CA MET A 775 10.68 -17.57 -43.36
C MET A 775 10.37 -17.84 -41.89
N LYS A 776 9.82 -19.04 -41.61
CA LYS A 776 9.57 -19.52 -40.24
C LYS A 776 10.89 -19.72 -39.52
N VAL A 777 11.10 -19.01 -38.41
CA VAL A 777 12.30 -19.18 -37.57
C VAL A 777 12.17 -20.51 -36.81
N ARG A 778 13.09 -21.45 -37.06
CA ARG A 778 13.19 -22.70 -36.28
C ARG A 778 13.86 -22.40 -34.94
N LEU A 779 13.06 -22.02 -33.96
CA LEU A 779 13.49 -22.07 -32.55
C LEU A 779 13.49 -23.53 -32.11
N SER A 780 14.56 -23.98 -31.44
CA SER A 780 14.73 -25.35 -30.91
C SER A 780 13.83 -25.63 -29.68
N ALA A 781 12.67 -24.99 -29.61
CA ALA A 781 11.65 -25.17 -28.60
C ALA A 781 10.30 -25.04 -29.30
N SER A 782 9.68 -26.16 -29.64
CA SER A 782 8.28 -26.19 -30.02
C SER A 782 7.43 -25.98 -28.77
N PHE A 783 7.42 -24.75 -28.24
CA PHE A 783 6.42 -24.09 -27.38
C PHE A 783 7.08 -22.85 -26.75
N ILE A 784 6.61 -21.64 -27.10
CA ILE A 784 7.00 -20.38 -26.45
C ILE A 784 6.02 -20.16 -25.28
N PRO A 785 6.44 -20.18 -24.00
CA PRO A 785 5.58 -19.85 -22.88
C PRO A 785 5.24 -18.35 -22.88
N ILE A 786 4.07 -18.00 -22.36
CA ILE A 786 3.48 -16.66 -22.45
C ILE A 786 4.32 -15.56 -21.75
N GLY A 787 5.26 -15.94 -20.88
CA GLY A 787 6.19 -15.01 -20.21
C GLY A 787 7.43 -14.59 -21.02
N ASP A 788 7.68 -15.20 -22.19
CA ASP A 788 8.95 -15.04 -22.95
C ASP A 788 8.83 -14.24 -24.25
N LEU A 789 7.72 -13.53 -24.46
CA LEU A 789 7.53 -12.67 -25.64
C LEU A 789 8.60 -11.56 -25.73
N SER A 790 9.17 -11.13 -24.61
CA SER A 790 10.27 -10.17 -24.54
C SER A 790 11.63 -10.69 -25.04
N TYR A 791 11.88 -12.01 -25.03
CA TYR A 791 13.15 -12.58 -25.47
C TYR A 791 13.22 -12.75 -27.00
N VAL A 792 12.08 -13.04 -27.64
CA VAL A 792 12.00 -13.25 -29.10
C VAL A 792 12.06 -11.95 -29.89
N ALA A 793 11.61 -10.83 -29.32
CA ALA A 793 11.70 -9.51 -29.96
C ALA A 793 13.09 -8.84 -29.84
N GLY A 794 14.02 -9.45 -29.10
CA GLY A 794 15.41 -9.00 -28.98
C GLY A 794 16.38 -9.68 -29.95
N ILE A 795 15.94 -10.74 -30.64
CA ILE A 795 16.63 -11.38 -31.76
C ILE A 795 16.08 -10.77 -33.05
#